data_AF-A0A3R7MBW7-F1
#
_entry.id   AF-A0A3R7MBW7-F1
#
_cell.length_a   1.000
_cell.length_b   1.000
_cell.length_c   1.000
_cell.angle_alpha   90.00
_cell.angle_beta   90.00
_cell.angle_gamma   90.00
#
_symmetry.space_group_name_H-M   'P 1'
#
loop_
_entity.id
_entity.type
_entity.pdbx_description
1 polymer ?
#
loop_
_entity_poly.entity_id
_entity_poly.type
_entity_poly.pdbx_seq_one_letter_code
_entity_poly.pdbx_strand_id
1 'polypeptide(L)'
;MYLYNLTLQRASGITHAVHGNFSGTRTQELVVSRGRSLELLRPDPNTGKVHTILTTDIFGVIRSLMAFRLTGGNKDYVVVGSDSGRITILEYSQAKNQFERIHMETFGKSGCRRIVPGQYLAIDPKGRAVMIGAVEKQNQKRMAEGSGSEWDDDVTSAYLKGASSISPPPRMDLKDFIDSSNKFFVRFPIETARVKTLVKAGRDPGEAERFVNSAYPVLHERCLPLYAAFLRHKESHGTDEEKALYAGMDVVGLVERLLRKRPATFFARGDQYLLRDGTRGAGGFERIGTPQEAPPLLLRDYLSYDEMKLSALLAVSSRSFFVNDGSRQTRRGGAPGSFQASGVIVGMVGARLKRKGLMEWQDCLVTPDQNTEARGYGARAAPAQLQAVWARLWGRALPTWREADARDEGFLRVSKNMLLNVGVYKARMRLTAEVLLAEAGARAAAEGLKAYVHVVGLGLGVWRASKDQDALFADAWGEALQAAPSTAHVAHVDFSWIGADTCLGVRDGQLFPGTQVTIHFSRRALHDPVPAGTTLVVSYAWDGNALPGNEYWVGKLSSTGDGAAACSSQVAELHNAHINANVSGANLHVAGPWGVVHVAEYARRSLSHSAKRARRSPSSPPPLPSPPPQGKLRSLPSVASAVKGEGPAAAAVEGSEINFRDSYPQTSARISHPIYADLESLEDHETSQFSLGCRAGDVDAPPASKTFRRDLGGALPSRPQLDKLHQRHVSAAVCPAPFTHYPISARQSGLTRLLYPITCSTEDFGEVSAQGKGVAIWHLGTGETKRFSPLRGRQTLSKPVSGHSPSASALPAPPPAPYLRSSIVQEAEMSETRLPDLCHF
;
A
#
# COMPACT_ATOMS: atom_id res chain seq x y z
N MET A 1 37.92 16.20 29.45
CA MET A 1 36.53 16.60 29.71
C MET A 1 36.57 17.59 30.87
N TYR A 2 35.88 18.74 30.80
CA TYR A 2 36.12 19.89 31.70
C TYR A 2 34.87 20.42 32.41
N LEU A 3 33.76 19.67 32.38
CA LEU A 3 32.53 19.96 33.12
C LEU A 3 32.07 18.72 33.87
N TYR A 4 31.49 18.90 35.05
CA TYR A 4 30.90 17.86 35.89
C TYR A 4 29.49 18.28 36.31
N ASN A 5 28.54 17.35 36.26
CA ASN A 5 27.14 17.60 36.59
C ASN A 5 26.79 16.83 37.87
N LEU A 6 26.37 17.55 38.91
CA LEU A 6 26.03 17.02 40.23
C LEU A 6 24.68 17.57 40.70
N THR A 7 23.76 16.68 41.06
CA THR A 7 22.45 17.05 41.60
C THR A 7 22.56 17.34 43.10
N LEU A 8 22.66 18.61 43.48
CA LEU A 8 22.72 19.05 44.88
C LEU A 8 21.40 18.76 45.64
N GLN A 9 20.26 19.02 44.98
CA GLN A 9 18.92 18.71 45.50
C GLN A 9 18.14 17.96 44.41
N ARG A 10 17.52 16.83 44.77
CA ARG A 10 16.69 16.05 43.85
C ARG A 10 15.33 16.73 43.64
N ALA A 11 14.73 16.52 42.47
CA ALA A 11 13.37 17.00 42.19
C ALA A 11 12.37 16.41 43.21
N SER A 12 11.57 17.26 43.86
CA SER A 12 10.65 16.85 44.92
C SER A 12 9.25 16.46 44.42
N GLY A 13 8.84 16.97 43.25
CA GLY A 13 7.51 16.73 42.69
C GLY A 13 7.26 15.26 42.34
N ILE A 14 6.21 14.67 42.92
CA ILE A 14 5.76 13.30 42.63
C ILE A 14 4.82 13.34 41.43
N THR A 15 5.15 12.63 40.35
CA THR A 15 4.28 12.53 39.16
C THR A 15 3.36 11.31 39.19
N HIS A 16 3.82 10.22 39.82
CA HIS A 16 3.07 8.99 39.99
C HIS A 16 3.42 8.36 41.34
N ALA A 17 2.45 7.72 41.99
CA ALA A 17 2.64 6.92 43.20
C ALA A 17 1.80 5.64 43.10
N VAL A 18 2.40 4.50 43.40
CA VAL A 18 1.72 3.19 43.44
C VAL A 18 1.98 2.50 44.77
N HIS A 19 0.97 1.87 45.33
CA HIS A 19 1.07 1.16 46.61
C HIS A 19 1.16 -0.35 46.42
N GLY A 20 1.86 -1.04 47.32
CA GLY A 20 2.04 -2.50 47.24
C GLY A 20 2.94 -3.06 48.34
N ASN A 21 2.99 -4.38 48.42
CA ASN A 21 3.89 -5.18 49.25
C ASN A 21 5.17 -5.50 48.47
N PHE A 22 5.97 -4.48 48.16
CA PHE A 22 7.17 -4.60 47.32
C PHE A 22 8.30 -5.36 48.04
N SER A 23 8.40 -5.27 49.37
CA SER A 23 9.30 -6.09 50.18
C SER A 23 8.84 -7.54 50.37
N GLY A 24 7.57 -7.87 50.10
CA GLY A 24 6.99 -9.20 50.34
C GLY A 24 6.55 -9.45 51.79
N THR A 25 6.93 -8.59 52.74
CA THR A 25 6.72 -8.69 54.21
C THR A 25 5.29 -8.43 54.72
N ARG A 26 4.28 -8.40 53.84
CA ARG A 26 2.87 -8.01 54.10
C ARG A 26 2.66 -6.56 54.53
N THR A 27 3.73 -5.77 54.57
CA THR A 27 3.71 -4.31 54.80
C THR A 27 3.32 -3.57 53.52
N GLN A 28 2.48 -2.54 53.62
CA GLN A 28 2.25 -1.63 52.48
C GLN A 28 3.38 -0.61 52.38
N GLU A 29 3.82 -0.38 51.14
CA GLU A 29 4.89 0.53 50.76
C GLU A 29 4.46 1.31 49.50
N LEU A 30 5.08 2.45 49.25
CA LEU A 30 4.77 3.34 48.13
C LEU A 30 5.98 3.42 47.20
N VAL A 31 5.82 3.04 45.93
CA VAL A 31 6.81 3.35 44.90
C VAL A 31 6.37 4.63 44.19
N VAL A 32 7.23 5.65 44.22
CA VAL A 32 6.93 6.98 43.67
C VAL A 32 7.93 7.37 42.58
N SER A 33 7.43 8.09 41.57
CA SER A 33 8.22 8.67 40.50
C SER A 33 8.38 10.17 40.72
N ARG A 34 9.63 10.67 40.69
CA ARG A 34 9.94 12.10 40.59
C ARG A 34 10.57 12.43 39.24
N GLY A 35 9.96 11.88 38.18
CA GLY A 35 10.33 12.08 36.78
C GLY A 35 11.55 11.25 36.35
N ARG A 36 12.73 11.52 36.94
CA ARG A 36 14.00 10.84 36.64
C ARG A 36 14.43 9.83 37.71
N SER A 37 14.00 10.02 38.95
CA SER A 37 14.19 9.04 40.04
C SER A 37 12.92 8.20 40.28
N LEU A 38 13.16 6.95 40.65
CA LEU A 38 12.20 6.04 41.27
C LEU A 38 12.58 5.88 42.74
N GLU A 39 11.62 6.00 43.65
CA GLU A 39 11.84 5.90 45.09
C GLU A 39 10.90 4.87 45.72
N LEU A 40 11.40 4.08 46.67
CA LEU A 40 10.58 3.26 47.56
C LEU A 40 10.47 3.97 48.91
N LEU A 41 9.23 4.26 49.31
CA LEU A 41 8.88 4.87 50.58
C LEU A 41 8.08 3.88 51.44
N ARG A 42 8.24 3.93 52.76
CA ARG A 42 7.43 3.17 53.71
C ARG A 42 6.81 4.11 54.75
N PRO A 43 5.47 4.12 54.91
CA PRO A 43 4.83 4.81 56.03
C PRO A 43 5.10 4.04 57.33
N ASP A 44 5.42 4.75 58.41
CA ASP A 44 5.41 4.22 59.76
C ASP A 44 4.07 4.57 60.43
N PRO A 45 3.21 3.59 60.75
CA PRO A 45 1.91 3.85 61.37
C PRO A 45 2.02 4.37 62.82
N ASN A 46 3.19 4.23 63.46
CA ASN A 46 3.38 4.63 64.86
C ASN A 46 3.74 6.12 65.00
N THR A 47 4.55 6.65 64.08
CA THR A 47 4.95 8.08 64.08
C THR A 47 4.18 8.93 63.05
N GLY A 48 3.42 8.32 62.15
CA GLY A 48 2.72 9.01 61.05
C GLY A 48 3.66 9.54 59.96
N LYS A 49 4.96 9.21 60.02
CA LYS A 49 5.98 9.69 59.07
C LYS A 49 6.17 8.71 57.91
N VAL A 50 6.71 9.21 56.81
CA VAL A 50 7.04 8.42 55.61
C VAL A 50 8.54 8.45 55.41
N HIS A 51 9.17 7.27 55.40
CA HIS A 51 10.62 7.11 55.29
C HIS A 51 11.02 6.60 53.90
N THR A 52 12.03 7.21 53.29
CA THR A 52 12.64 6.72 52.03
C THR A 52 13.57 5.55 52.33
N ILE A 53 13.31 4.40 51.70
CA ILE A 53 14.13 3.18 51.81
C ILE A 53 15.17 3.13 50.68
N LEU A 54 14.74 3.50 49.48
CA LEU A 54 15.55 3.45 48.26
C LEU A 54 15.27 4.66 47.38
N THR A 55 16.30 5.21 46.77
CA THR A 55 16.24 6.14 45.63
C THR A 55 17.09 5.58 44.51
N THR A 56 16.58 5.55 43.28
CA THR A 56 17.30 5.05 42.10
C THR A 56 17.01 5.96 40.91
N ASP A 57 18.05 6.59 40.36
CA ASP A 57 17.93 7.32 39.10
C ASP A 57 17.79 6.33 37.93
N ILE A 58 16.73 6.46 37.14
CA ILE A 58 16.43 5.57 36.00
C ILE A 58 17.08 6.03 34.69
N PHE A 59 17.81 7.15 34.74
CA PHE A 59 18.51 7.81 33.62
C PHE A 59 17.65 8.28 32.42
N GLY A 60 16.35 8.00 32.41
CA GLY A 60 15.35 8.52 31.45
C GLY A 60 14.23 9.32 32.12
N VAL A 61 13.02 9.24 31.56
CA VAL A 61 11.78 9.85 32.06
C VAL A 61 10.70 8.78 32.29
N ILE A 62 10.19 8.67 33.51
CA ILE A 62 9.03 7.84 33.86
C ILE A 62 7.76 8.55 33.38
N ARG A 63 6.98 7.86 32.55
CA ARG A 63 5.75 8.38 31.93
C ARG A 63 4.47 7.73 32.45
N SER A 64 4.58 6.48 32.92
CA SER A 64 3.51 5.73 33.57
C SER A 64 4.11 4.66 34.50
N LEU A 65 3.38 4.32 35.57
CA LEU A 65 3.85 3.48 36.67
C LEU A 65 2.67 2.70 37.24
N MET A 66 2.76 1.37 37.33
CA MET A 66 1.71 0.50 37.89
C MET A 66 2.33 -0.67 38.67
N ALA A 67 1.62 -1.17 39.69
CA ALA A 67 2.01 -2.34 40.48
C ALA A 67 1.14 -3.56 40.15
N PHE A 68 1.70 -4.78 40.26
CA PHE A 68 0.95 -6.02 40.07
C PHE A 68 1.49 -7.21 40.88
N ARG A 69 0.64 -8.21 41.09
CA ARG A 69 0.95 -9.46 41.77
C ARG A 69 0.69 -10.65 40.85
N LEU A 70 1.69 -11.50 40.64
CA LEU A 70 1.46 -12.79 39.96
C LEU A 70 0.47 -13.63 40.77
N THR A 71 -0.39 -14.40 40.10
CA THR A 71 -1.37 -15.28 40.78
C THR A 71 -0.64 -16.26 41.71
N GLY A 72 -1.02 -16.29 42.99
CA GLY A 72 -0.35 -17.09 44.04
C GLY A 72 0.92 -16.47 44.64
N GLY A 73 1.43 -15.37 44.07
CA GLY A 73 2.57 -14.64 44.61
C GLY A 73 2.23 -13.86 45.89
N ASN A 74 3.23 -13.67 46.77
CA ASN A 74 3.09 -12.86 47.99
C ASN A 74 3.64 -11.43 47.86
N LYS A 75 4.25 -11.09 46.72
CA LYS A 75 5.06 -9.88 46.49
C LYS A 75 4.58 -9.13 45.25
N ASP A 76 4.63 -7.81 45.30
CA ASP A 76 4.25 -6.96 44.17
C ASP A 76 5.47 -6.54 43.33
N TYR A 77 5.27 -6.51 42.01
CA TYR A 77 6.22 -6.05 41.00
C TYR A 77 5.78 -4.70 40.45
N VAL A 78 6.74 -3.93 39.90
CA VAL A 78 6.51 -2.59 39.35
C VAL A 78 6.71 -2.62 37.84
N VAL A 79 5.69 -2.25 37.06
CA VAL A 79 5.83 -1.98 35.62
C VAL A 79 6.06 -0.49 35.39
N VAL A 80 7.09 -0.17 34.61
CA VAL A 80 7.49 1.19 34.27
C VAL A 80 7.33 1.42 32.77
N GLY A 81 6.44 2.35 32.40
CA GLY A 81 6.41 2.97 31.08
C GLY A 81 7.32 4.20 31.06
N SER A 82 8.27 4.24 30.14
CA SER A 82 9.31 5.28 30.07
C SER A 82 9.51 5.82 28.66
N ASP A 83 10.33 6.87 28.52
CA ASP A 83 10.81 7.37 27.24
C ASP A 83 11.79 6.40 26.53
N SER A 84 12.20 5.29 27.15
CA SER A 84 13.16 4.36 26.54
C SER A 84 12.64 3.61 25.29
N GLY A 85 11.32 3.62 25.03
CA GLY A 85 10.69 2.82 23.98
C GLY A 85 10.51 1.34 24.35
N ARG A 86 10.57 1.04 25.65
CA ARG A 86 10.60 -0.31 26.21
C ARG A 86 9.65 -0.45 27.39
N ILE A 87 9.06 -1.63 27.55
CA ILE A 87 8.38 -2.02 28.80
C ILE A 87 9.44 -2.57 29.74
N THR A 88 9.42 -2.17 31.00
CA THR A 88 10.36 -2.63 32.02
C THR A 88 9.58 -3.11 33.24
N ILE A 89 9.92 -4.28 33.76
CA ILE A 89 9.36 -4.82 35.00
C ILE A 89 10.48 -4.93 36.03
N LEU A 90 10.23 -4.40 37.22
CA LEU A 90 11.16 -4.33 38.34
C LEU A 90 10.61 -5.09 39.55
N GLU A 91 11.52 -5.74 40.28
CA GLU A 91 11.29 -6.35 41.58
C GLU A 91 12.16 -5.63 42.62
N TYR A 92 11.62 -5.29 43.79
CA TYR A 92 12.44 -4.74 44.88
C TYR A 92 13.14 -5.86 45.67
N SER A 93 14.47 -5.81 45.75
CA SER A 93 15.32 -6.80 46.40
C SER A 93 15.83 -6.27 47.73
N GLN A 94 15.10 -6.54 48.82
CA GLN A 94 15.44 -6.06 50.17
C GLN A 94 16.85 -6.46 50.61
N ALA A 95 17.31 -7.66 50.22
CA ALA A 95 18.66 -8.15 50.54
C ALA A 95 19.81 -7.36 49.87
N LYS A 96 19.51 -6.60 48.81
CA LYS A 96 20.47 -5.73 48.10
C LYS A 96 20.15 -4.23 48.24
N ASN A 97 19.01 -3.90 48.86
CA ASN A 97 18.34 -2.59 48.77
C ASN A 97 18.37 -2.00 47.34
N GLN A 98 17.86 -2.75 46.37
CA GLN A 98 17.90 -2.35 44.96
C GLN A 98 16.64 -2.83 44.20
N PHE A 99 16.21 -2.08 43.18
CA PHE A 99 15.29 -2.58 42.16
C PHE A 99 16.05 -3.46 41.16
N GLU A 100 15.75 -4.76 41.13
CA GLU A 100 16.26 -5.71 40.14
C GLU A 100 15.32 -5.77 38.94
N ARG A 101 15.89 -5.81 37.73
CA ARG A 101 15.14 -5.67 36.48
C ARG A 101 14.82 -7.04 35.87
N ILE A 102 13.67 -7.59 36.24
CA ILE A 102 13.25 -8.95 35.89
C ILE A 102 12.79 -9.11 34.43
N HIS A 103 12.20 -8.07 33.82
CA HIS A 103 11.89 -8.06 32.37
C HIS A 103 12.21 -6.71 31.73
N MET A 104 12.62 -6.71 30.47
CA MET A 104 12.86 -5.50 29.68
C MET A 104 12.80 -5.77 28.19
N GLU A 105 11.78 -5.25 27.51
CA GLU A 105 11.47 -5.61 26.12
C GLU A 105 11.21 -4.37 25.25
N THR A 106 11.66 -4.40 23.99
CA THR A 106 11.64 -3.22 23.10
C THR A 106 10.45 -3.27 22.14
N PHE A 107 9.43 -2.46 22.40
CA PHE A 107 8.27 -2.31 21.53
C PHE A 107 8.35 -1.08 20.60
N GLY A 108 9.34 -0.19 20.76
CA GLY A 108 9.39 1.06 20.00
C GLY A 108 10.72 1.83 20.06
N LYS A 109 10.73 3.00 19.42
CA LYS A 109 11.87 3.93 19.43
C LYS A 109 11.80 4.85 20.65
N SER A 110 12.95 5.17 21.24
CA SER A 110 13.07 6.07 22.38
C SER A 110 12.56 7.51 22.12
N GLY A 111 12.33 8.25 23.19
CA GLY A 111 11.71 9.57 23.25
C GLY A 111 10.21 9.52 23.59
N CYS A 112 9.71 10.59 24.23
CA CYS A 112 8.29 10.78 24.54
C CYS A 112 7.46 11.09 23.27
N ARG A 113 7.19 10.07 22.43
CA ARG A 113 6.47 10.24 21.16
C ARG A 113 4.95 10.07 21.33
N ARG A 114 4.17 10.76 20.48
CA ARG A 114 2.70 10.74 20.46
C ARG A 114 2.11 9.34 20.16
N ILE A 115 2.77 8.59 19.27
CA ILE A 115 2.34 7.29 18.75
C ILE A 115 3.14 6.08 19.27
N VAL A 116 4.13 6.29 20.15
CA VAL A 116 4.88 5.18 20.79
C VAL A 116 4.30 4.94 22.19
N PRO A 117 3.96 3.69 22.55
CA PRO A 117 3.41 3.39 23.87
C PRO A 117 4.28 3.83 25.04
N GLY A 118 3.66 3.95 26.21
CA GLY A 118 4.30 4.34 27.47
C GLY A 118 3.64 5.52 28.18
N GLN A 119 2.64 6.17 27.59
CA GLN A 119 1.86 7.21 28.28
C GLN A 119 0.79 6.61 29.19
N TYR A 120 0.10 5.57 28.70
CA TYR A 120 -0.95 4.89 29.43
C TYR A 120 -0.51 3.46 29.76
N LEU A 121 -0.89 2.98 30.94
CA LEU A 121 -0.53 1.67 31.46
C LEU A 121 -1.69 1.15 32.30
N ALA A 122 -2.16 -0.06 32.00
CA ALA A 122 -3.25 -0.71 32.70
C ALA A 122 -2.90 -2.18 32.96
N ILE A 123 -3.36 -2.74 34.09
CA ILE A 123 -3.03 -4.09 34.54
C ILE A 123 -4.31 -4.82 34.93
N ASP A 124 -4.42 -6.09 34.59
CA ASP A 124 -5.45 -6.99 35.08
C ASP A 124 -5.37 -7.12 36.62
N PRO A 125 -6.44 -6.94 37.41
CA PRO A 125 -6.39 -7.01 38.87
C PRO A 125 -5.95 -8.35 39.47
N LYS A 126 -5.92 -9.45 38.69
CA LYS A 126 -5.37 -10.75 39.10
C LYS A 126 -3.92 -10.96 38.62
N GLY A 127 -3.31 -9.92 38.07
CA GLY A 127 -1.94 -9.87 37.54
C GLY A 127 -1.68 -10.83 36.38
N ARG A 128 -2.70 -11.14 35.57
CA ARG A 128 -2.60 -12.08 34.44
C ARG A 128 -2.13 -11.43 33.13
N ALA A 129 -2.27 -10.11 33.01
CA ALA A 129 -1.87 -9.34 31.84
C ALA A 129 -1.59 -7.87 32.15
N VAL A 130 -0.77 -7.23 31.31
CA VAL A 130 -0.50 -5.78 31.31
C VAL A 130 -0.63 -5.21 29.90
N MET A 131 -1.25 -4.04 29.79
CA MET A 131 -1.46 -3.30 28.54
C MET A 131 -0.79 -1.92 28.63
N ILE A 132 -0.01 -1.55 27.63
CA ILE A 132 0.66 -0.25 27.53
C ILE A 132 0.24 0.49 26.25
N GLY A 133 -0.03 1.80 26.35
CA GLY A 133 -0.65 2.61 25.30
C GLY A 133 0.06 3.93 25.02
N ALA A 134 -0.12 4.42 23.79
CA ALA A 134 0.33 5.74 23.32
C ALA A 134 -0.75 6.82 23.52
N VAL A 135 -0.38 8.11 23.37
CA VAL A 135 -1.35 9.24 23.43
C VAL A 135 -2.37 9.15 22.29
N GLU A 136 -1.90 8.76 21.11
CA GLU A 136 -2.70 8.65 19.89
C GLU A 136 -2.46 7.26 19.27
N LYS A 137 -3.53 6.61 18.80
CA LYS A 137 -3.42 5.47 17.88
C LYS A 137 -2.63 5.93 16.65
N GLN A 138 -1.76 5.09 16.11
CA GLN A 138 -1.05 5.43 14.88
C GLN A 138 -2.01 5.36 13.67
N ASN A 139 -2.79 6.42 13.45
CA ASN A 139 -3.55 6.69 12.21
C ASN A 139 -2.64 7.01 11.01
N GLN A 140 -1.34 6.76 11.15
CA GLN A 140 -0.40 6.84 10.05
C GLN A 140 -0.69 5.70 9.06
N LYS A 141 -1.31 6.06 7.93
CA LYS A 141 -1.29 5.33 6.66
C LYS A 141 0.12 5.18 6.06
N ARG A 142 1.18 5.28 6.87
CA ARG A 142 2.46 4.70 6.51
C ARG A 142 2.29 3.19 6.43
N MET A 143 2.50 2.69 5.22
CA MET A 143 3.02 1.34 5.02
C MET A 143 4.22 1.14 5.94
N ALA A 144 4.39 -0.08 6.44
CA ALA A 144 5.59 -0.44 7.21
C ALA A 144 6.79 -0.68 6.27
N GLU A 145 7.16 0.35 5.52
CA GLU A 145 8.36 0.36 4.70
C GLU A 145 9.60 0.31 5.62
N GLY A 146 10.21 -0.87 5.74
CA GLY A 146 11.57 -1.00 6.29
C GLY A 146 11.78 -1.94 7.48
N SER A 147 11.16 -3.12 7.54
CA SER A 147 11.63 -4.21 8.41
C SER A 147 11.34 -5.59 7.82
N GLY A 148 12.28 -6.11 7.01
CA GLY A 148 12.11 -7.34 6.23
C GLY A 148 11.18 -7.16 5.02
N SER A 149 11.16 -8.12 4.12
CA SER A 149 10.08 -8.30 3.15
C SER A 149 9.33 -9.60 3.46
N GLU A 150 8.04 -9.65 3.13
CA GLU A 150 7.27 -10.91 3.05
C GLU A 150 7.41 -11.59 1.67
N TRP A 151 8.34 -11.07 0.87
CA TRP A 151 8.78 -11.67 -0.38
C TRP A 151 9.96 -12.61 -0.09
N ASP A 152 10.30 -13.42 -1.08
CA ASP A 152 11.57 -14.15 -1.06
C ASP A 152 12.70 -13.12 -1.30
N ASP A 153 13.34 -12.68 -0.20
CA ASP A 153 14.40 -11.64 -0.21
C ASP A 153 15.61 -12.10 -1.06
N ASP A 154 15.85 -13.42 -1.15
CA ASP A 154 16.92 -14.00 -1.96
C ASP A 154 16.57 -13.97 -3.46
N VAL A 155 15.34 -14.32 -3.85
CA VAL A 155 14.85 -14.18 -5.23
C VAL A 155 14.84 -12.74 -5.68
N THR A 156 14.33 -11.85 -4.83
CA THR A 156 14.28 -10.41 -5.12
C THR A 156 15.71 -9.89 -5.29
N SER A 157 16.64 -10.33 -4.46
CA SER A 157 18.07 -10.02 -4.61
C SER A 157 18.72 -10.66 -5.84
N ALA A 158 18.33 -11.87 -6.25
CA ALA A 158 18.84 -12.55 -7.44
C ALA A 158 18.39 -11.84 -8.72
N TYR A 159 17.11 -11.50 -8.83
CA TYR A 159 16.60 -10.69 -9.94
C TYR A 159 17.31 -9.32 -10.00
N LEU A 160 17.42 -8.59 -8.88
CA LEU A 160 18.10 -7.29 -8.88
C LEU A 160 19.59 -7.42 -9.25
N LYS A 161 20.28 -8.52 -8.92
CA LYS A 161 21.66 -8.75 -9.40
C LYS A 161 21.69 -8.84 -10.93
N GLY A 162 20.82 -9.64 -11.56
CA GLY A 162 20.71 -9.73 -13.01
C GLY A 162 20.35 -8.39 -13.68
N ALA A 163 19.34 -7.70 -13.13
CA ALA A 163 18.92 -6.40 -13.64
C ALA A 163 20.01 -5.33 -13.55
N SER A 164 20.93 -5.41 -12.57
CA SER A 164 21.94 -4.38 -12.31
C SER A 164 22.97 -4.17 -13.44
N SER A 165 23.09 -5.12 -14.37
CA SER A 165 23.96 -5.04 -15.56
C SER A 165 23.23 -4.70 -16.86
N ILE A 166 21.90 -4.52 -16.84
CA ILE A 166 21.12 -4.25 -18.05
C ILE A 166 21.40 -2.83 -18.57
N SER A 167 21.75 -2.72 -19.85
CA SER A 167 21.86 -1.45 -20.55
C SER A 167 20.52 -1.05 -21.18
N PRO A 168 20.17 0.25 -21.23
CA PRO A 168 19.11 0.74 -22.10
C PRO A 168 19.36 0.38 -23.57
N PRO A 169 18.31 0.28 -24.40
CA PRO A 169 18.48 0.13 -25.85
C PRO A 169 19.24 1.33 -26.46
N PRO A 170 19.87 1.16 -27.63
CA PRO A 170 20.47 2.28 -28.36
C PRO A 170 19.37 3.29 -28.74
N ARG A 171 19.74 4.57 -28.78
CA ARG A 171 18.82 5.63 -29.26
C ARG A 171 18.40 5.32 -30.70
N MET A 172 17.12 5.52 -30.98
CA MET A 172 16.51 5.29 -32.28
C MET A 172 16.51 6.57 -33.11
N ASP A 173 17.06 6.50 -34.32
CA ASP A 173 17.03 7.56 -35.32
C ASP A 173 15.61 7.80 -35.83
N LEU A 174 15.28 9.05 -36.18
CA LEU A 174 13.94 9.43 -36.64
C LEU A 174 13.51 8.72 -37.94
N LYS A 175 14.42 8.54 -38.90
CA LYS A 175 14.16 7.85 -40.16
C LYS A 175 13.89 6.37 -39.89
N ASP A 176 14.69 5.72 -39.06
CA ASP A 176 14.52 4.30 -38.75
C ASP A 176 13.23 4.05 -37.94
N PHE A 177 12.83 4.99 -37.08
CA PHE A 177 11.49 4.98 -36.46
C PHE A 177 10.37 5.10 -37.49
N ILE A 178 10.49 6.02 -38.46
CA ILE A 178 9.48 6.21 -39.52
C ILE A 178 9.40 4.96 -40.41
N ASP A 179 10.53 4.34 -40.77
CA ASP A 179 10.58 3.11 -41.56
C ASP A 179 10.00 1.92 -40.79
N SER A 180 10.29 1.81 -39.49
CA SER A 180 9.67 0.83 -38.59
C SER A 180 8.15 0.99 -38.54
N SER A 181 7.67 2.22 -38.35
CA SER A 181 6.24 2.56 -38.32
C SER A 181 5.55 2.33 -39.68
N ASN A 182 6.24 2.54 -40.79
CA ASN A 182 5.71 2.26 -42.13
C ASN A 182 5.63 0.75 -42.44
N LYS A 183 6.46 -0.08 -41.79
CA LYS A 183 6.46 -1.55 -41.90
C LYS A 183 5.55 -2.25 -40.89
N PHE A 184 4.86 -1.50 -40.02
CA PHE A 184 4.01 -2.07 -38.98
C PHE A 184 2.83 -2.86 -39.56
N PHE A 185 2.61 -4.07 -39.01
CA PHE A 185 1.71 -5.08 -39.59
C PHE A 185 0.21 -4.74 -39.51
N VAL A 186 -0.22 -3.83 -38.63
CA VAL A 186 -1.61 -3.35 -38.62
C VAL A 186 -1.70 -2.01 -39.34
N ARG A 187 -2.58 -1.94 -40.34
CA ARG A 187 -2.87 -0.68 -41.05
C ARG A 187 -3.36 0.39 -40.08
N PHE A 188 -2.69 1.54 -40.07
CA PHE A 188 -3.17 2.75 -39.40
C PHE A 188 -4.49 3.22 -40.03
N PRO A 189 -5.56 3.41 -39.23
CA PRO A 189 -6.84 3.95 -39.70
C PRO A 189 -6.74 5.40 -40.20
N ILE A 190 -5.92 6.23 -39.55
CA ILE A 190 -5.68 7.64 -39.91
C ILE A 190 -4.22 8.01 -39.68
N GLU A 191 -3.68 8.86 -40.56
CA GLU A 191 -2.26 9.27 -40.53
C GLU A 191 -2.02 10.56 -39.71
N THR A 192 -3.06 11.20 -39.17
CA THR A 192 -3.03 12.58 -38.63
C THR A 192 -2.05 12.80 -37.48
N ALA A 193 -1.95 11.85 -36.56
CA ALA A 193 -1.09 11.93 -35.39
C ALA A 193 0.26 11.21 -35.57
N ARG A 194 0.59 10.74 -36.78
CA ARG A 194 1.84 10.01 -37.04
C ARG A 194 3.05 10.94 -37.15
N VAL A 195 4.19 10.53 -36.59
CA VAL A 195 5.49 11.24 -36.62
C VAL A 195 5.81 11.78 -38.01
N LYS A 196 5.79 10.91 -39.04
CA LYS A 196 6.10 11.31 -40.43
C LYS A 196 5.16 12.40 -40.98
N THR A 197 3.88 12.37 -40.59
CA THR A 197 2.86 13.33 -41.03
C THR A 197 3.08 14.67 -40.35
N LEU A 198 3.36 14.65 -39.05
CA LEU A 198 3.61 15.85 -38.24
C LEU A 198 4.91 16.55 -38.64
N VAL A 199 5.97 15.80 -38.91
CA VAL A 199 7.24 16.35 -39.45
C VAL A 199 7.02 16.93 -40.85
N LYS A 200 6.31 16.23 -41.75
CA LYS A 200 5.93 16.78 -43.07
C LYS A 200 5.02 18.02 -42.97
N ALA A 201 4.27 18.17 -41.89
CA ALA A 201 3.44 19.34 -41.58
C ALA A 201 4.19 20.45 -40.81
N GLY A 202 5.53 20.35 -40.68
CA GLY A 202 6.36 21.42 -40.11
C GLY A 202 6.64 21.34 -38.61
N ARG A 203 6.40 20.20 -37.94
CA ARG A 203 6.97 19.95 -36.60
C ARG A 203 8.48 19.68 -36.69
N ASP A 204 9.25 20.15 -35.71
CA ASP A 204 10.70 19.98 -35.67
C ASP A 204 11.10 18.48 -35.67
N PRO A 205 11.91 18.02 -36.64
CA PRO A 205 12.49 16.68 -36.62
C PRO A 205 13.28 16.37 -35.35
N GLY A 206 14.03 17.34 -34.80
CA GLY A 206 14.84 17.14 -33.60
C GLY A 206 14.00 16.93 -32.35
N GLU A 207 12.87 17.61 -32.22
CA GLU A 207 11.86 17.39 -31.18
C GLU A 207 11.13 16.05 -31.39
N ALA A 208 10.76 15.70 -32.63
CA ALA A 208 10.15 14.42 -32.95
C ALA A 208 11.06 13.23 -32.55
N GLU A 209 12.36 13.30 -32.84
CA GLU A 209 13.34 12.28 -32.43
C GLU A 209 13.52 12.24 -30.90
N ARG A 210 13.58 13.40 -30.24
CA ARG A 210 13.59 13.48 -28.77
C ARG A 210 12.34 12.83 -28.17
N PHE A 211 11.18 12.97 -28.79
CA PHE A 211 9.93 12.35 -28.33
C PHE A 211 9.95 10.82 -28.56
N VAL A 212 10.42 10.33 -29.72
CA VAL A 212 10.67 8.90 -29.98
C VAL A 212 11.53 8.26 -28.88
N ASN A 213 12.64 8.91 -28.53
CA ASN A 213 13.59 8.45 -27.52
C ASN A 213 13.17 8.76 -26.08
N SER A 214 12.06 9.47 -25.86
CA SER A 214 11.52 9.75 -24.53
C SER A 214 10.58 8.66 -24.01
N ALA A 215 10.25 7.67 -24.86
CA ALA A 215 9.29 6.62 -24.56
C ALA A 215 9.92 5.48 -23.73
N TYR A 216 9.28 5.06 -22.65
CA TYR A 216 9.68 3.86 -21.90
C TYR A 216 8.51 3.23 -21.11
N PRO A 217 8.58 1.92 -20.83
CA PRO A 217 7.67 1.27 -19.88
C PRO A 217 8.06 1.62 -18.44
N VAL A 218 7.05 1.87 -17.59
CA VAL A 218 7.20 2.22 -16.17
C VAL A 218 6.43 1.23 -15.31
N LEU A 219 7.09 0.70 -14.27
CA LEU A 219 6.50 -0.22 -13.30
C LEU A 219 6.74 0.28 -11.87
N HIS A 220 5.76 0.12 -10.98
CA HIS A 220 5.94 0.43 -9.56
C HIS A 220 6.89 -0.58 -8.89
N GLU A 221 7.83 -0.14 -8.05
CA GLU A 221 8.84 -1.02 -7.42
C GLU A 221 8.26 -2.28 -6.73
N ARG A 222 7.16 -2.13 -5.98
CA ARG A 222 6.40 -3.21 -5.33
C ARG A 222 5.92 -4.31 -6.28
N CYS A 223 5.83 -4.04 -7.58
CA CYS A 223 5.45 -5.04 -8.58
C CYS A 223 6.64 -5.89 -9.07
N LEU A 224 7.89 -5.46 -8.87
CA LEU A 224 9.08 -6.25 -9.22
C LEU A 224 9.14 -7.61 -8.48
N PRO A 225 8.98 -7.69 -7.14
CA PRO A 225 8.97 -8.98 -6.46
C PRO A 225 7.69 -9.79 -6.75
N LEU A 226 6.57 -9.16 -7.08
CA LEU A 226 5.38 -9.85 -7.62
C LEU A 226 5.71 -10.57 -8.93
N TYR A 227 6.33 -9.88 -9.89
CA TYR A 227 6.68 -10.46 -11.20
C TYR A 227 7.67 -11.62 -11.02
N ALA A 228 8.69 -11.46 -10.16
CA ALA A 228 9.64 -12.54 -9.85
C ALA A 228 8.98 -13.74 -9.12
N ALA A 229 8.04 -13.49 -8.21
CA ALA A 229 7.29 -14.54 -7.53
C ALA A 229 6.28 -15.25 -8.46
N PHE A 230 5.69 -14.53 -9.42
CA PHE A 230 4.83 -15.11 -10.46
C PHE A 230 5.61 -16.08 -11.34
N LEU A 231 6.79 -15.69 -11.83
CA LEU A 231 7.66 -16.54 -12.65
C LEU A 231 7.98 -17.85 -11.92
N ARG A 232 8.50 -17.79 -10.69
CA ARG A 232 8.78 -18.99 -9.89
C ARG A 232 7.54 -19.82 -9.59
N HIS A 233 6.38 -19.20 -9.37
CA HIS A 233 5.13 -19.93 -9.17
C HIS A 233 4.75 -20.70 -10.44
N LYS A 234 4.91 -20.12 -11.63
CA LYS A 234 4.62 -20.79 -12.91
C LYS A 234 5.65 -21.86 -13.26
N GLU A 235 6.94 -21.64 -13.02
CA GLU A 235 7.99 -22.67 -13.17
C GLU A 235 7.73 -23.90 -12.28
N SER A 236 7.12 -23.73 -11.11
CA SER A 236 6.88 -24.82 -10.14
C SER A 236 5.48 -25.44 -10.18
N HIS A 237 4.44 -24.66 -10.51
CA HIS A 237 3.03 -25.07 -10.42
C HIS A 237 2.23 -24.88 -11.73
N GLY A 238 2.82 -24.30 -12.78
CA GLY A 238 2.17 -24.09 -14.07
C GLY A 238 1.95 -25.38 -14.86
N THR A 239 1.25 -25.27 -15.98
CA THR A 239 1.18 -26.33 -17.01
C THR A 239 2.56 -26.58 -17.65
N ASP A 240 2.71 -27.63 -18.45
CA ASP A 240 4.01 -27.91 -19.06
C ASP A 240 4.34 -26.92 -20.19
N GLU A 241 3.31 -26.36 -20.84
CA GLU A 241 3.41 -25.21 -21.75
C GLU A 241 3.87 -23.94 -21.01
N GLU A 242 3.32 -23.67 -19.82
CA GLU A 242 3.76 -22.55 -18.98
C GLU A 242 5.20 -22.74 -18.49
N LYS A 243 5.55 -23.93 -17.96
CA LYS A 243 6.91 -24.23 -17.52
C LYS A 243 7.92 -24.07 -18.66
N ALA A 244 7.60 -24.58 -19.86
CA ALA A 244 8.46 -24.47 -21.03
C ALA A 244 8.63 -23.01 -21.52
N LEU A 245 7.61 -22.16 -21.36
CA LEU A 245 7.69 -20.74 -21.67
C LEU A 245 8.52 -19.94 -20.65
N TYR A 246 8.29 -20.16 -19.35
CA TYR A 246 8.86 -19.31 -18.29
C TYR A 246 10.23 -19.77 -17.80
N ALA A 247 10.69 -20.97 -18.15
CA ALA A 247 11.98 -21.52 -17.71
C ALA A 247 13.15 -20.55 -17.94
N GLY A 248 13.70 -19.99 -16.85
CA GLY A 248 14.81 -19.04 -16.93
C GLY A 248 14.45 -17.65 -17.46
N MET A 249 13.16 -17.33 -17.63
CA MET A 249 12.70 -15.98 -17.94
C MET A 249 12.83 -15.08 -16.71
N ASP A 250 13.44 -13.91 -16.86
CA ASP A 250 13.50 -12.90 -15.79
C ASP A 250 12.37 -11.85 -15.91
N VAL A 251 12.29 -10.93 -14.96
CA VAL A 251 11.25 -9.87 -14.95
C VAL A 251 11.34 -8.95 -16.17
N VAL A 252 12.54 -8.76 -16.75
CA VAL A 252 12.73 -7.94 -17.97
C VAL A 252 12.26 -8.68 -19.23
N GLY A 253 12.58 -9.97 -19.36
CA GLY A 253 12.01 -10.84 -20.39
C GLY A 253 10.48 -10.95 -20.28
N LEU A 254 9.95 -10.99 -19.05
CA LEU A 254 8.52 -10.93 -18.81
C LEU A 254 7.93 -9.58 -19.26
N VAL A 255 8.52 -8.44 -18.90
CA VAL A 255 8.04 -7.11 -19.37
C VAL A 255 8.08 -7.01 -20.90
N GLU A 256 9.15 -7.48 -21.55
CA GLU A 256 9.25 -7.55 -23.02
C GLU A 256 8.09 -8.38 -23.62
N ARG A 257 7.78 -9.54 -23.01
CA ARG A 257 6.65 -10.39 -23.38
C ARG A 257 5.30 -9.70 -23.15
N LEU A 258 5.07 -9.09 -21.98
CA LEU A 258 3.83 -8.37 -21.65
C LEU A 258 3.55 -7.19 -22.60
N LEU A 259 4.60 -6.56 -23.14
CA LEU A 259 4.49 -5.52 -24.16
C LEU A 259 4.20 -6.09 -25.56
N ARG A 260 4.95 -7.10 -26.00
CA ARG A 260 4.89 -7.61 -27.38
C ARG A 260 3.78 -8.62 -27.67
N LYS A 261 3.46 -9.51 -26.73
CA LYS A 261 2.54 -10.64 -26.96
C LYS A 261 1.05 -10.27 -26.86
N ARG A 262 0.71 -9.00 -27.05
CA ARG A 262 -0.67 -8.51 -27.13
C ARG A 262 -1.24 -8.65 -28.56
N PRO A 263 -2.56 -8.88 -28.72
CA PRO A 263 -3.29 -8.57 -29.96
C PRO A 263 -3.37 -7.06 -30.18
N ALA A 264 -3.71 -6.63 -31.41
CA ALA A 264 -3.86 -5.22 -31.74
C ALA A 264 -5.03 -4.57 -30.98
N THR A 265 -6.15 -5.30 -30.87
CA THR A 265 -7.37 -4.88 -30.19
C THR A 265 -7.84 -6.00 -29.26
N PHE A 266 -8.35 -5.64 -28.09
CA PHE A 266 -8.98 -6.54 -27.11
C PHE A 266 -9.89 -5.72 -26.19
N PHE A 267 -11.22 -5.90 -26.27
CA PHE A 267 -12.18 -5.08 -25.51
C PHE A 267 -13.54 -5.78 -25.28
N ALA A 268 -14.51 -5.02 -24.74
CA ALA A 268 -15.88 -5.44 -24.42
C ALA A 268 -15.98 -6.52 -23.33
N ARG A 269 -17.18 -7.11 -23.17
CA ARG A 269 -17.49 -8.15 -22.17
C ARG A 269 -17.21 -9.59 -22.65
N GLY A 270 -17.24 -9.80 -23.96
CA GLY A 270 -16.94 -11.08 -24.62
C GLY A 270 -15.56 -11.09 -25.26
N ASP A 271 -14.67 -10.17 -24.86
CA ASP A 271 -13.26 -10.18 -25.21
C ASP A 271 -13.06 -10.23 -26.74
N GLN A 272 -13.64 -9.23 -27.42
CA GLN A 272 -13.58 -9.06 -28.87
C GLN A 272 -12.16 -8.61 -29.26
N TYR A 273 -11.56 -9.27 -30.25
CA TYR A 273 -10.16 -9.06 -30.60
C TYR A 273 -9.87 -8.86 -32.10
N LEU A 274 -8.74 -8.21 -32.35
CA LEU A 274 -8.01 -8.21 -33.63
C LEU A 274 -6.58 -8.69 -33.35
N LEU A 275 -6.23 -9.87 -33.85
CA LEU A 275 -4.90 -10.45 -33.73
C LEU A 275 -3.90 -9.77 -34.68
N ARG A 276 -2.59 -10.03 -34.50
CA ARG A 276 -1.50 -9.35 -35.24
C ARG A 276 -1.42 -9.75 -36.72
N ASP A 277 -1.96 -10.90 -37.07
CA ASP A 277 -2.14 -11.44 -38.43
C ASP A 277 -3.40 -10.87 -39.13
N GLY A 278 -4.20 -10.06 -38.43
CA GLY A 278 -5.48 -9.55 -38.91
C GLY A 278 -6.70 -10.42 -38.54
N THR A 279 -6.50 -11.59 -37.91
CA THR A 279 -7.58 -12.50 -37.52
C THR A 279 -8.50 -11.85 -36.47
N ARG A 280 -9.82 -12.02 -36.62
CA ARG A 280 -10.85 -11.43 -35.74
C ARG A 280 -11.66 -12.51 -35.03
N GLY A 281 -12.06 -12.24 -33.80
CA GLY A 281 -12.88 -13.16 -33.01
C GLY A 281 -13.31 -12.58 -31.65
N ALA A 282 -13.80 -13.45 -30.78
CA ALA A 282 -14.24 -13.11 -29.42
C ALA A 282 -14.02 -14.29 -28.46
N GLY A 283 -13.51 -14.00 -27.25
CA GLY A 283 -13.28 -14.99 -26.19
C GLY A 283 -12.22 -16.06 -26.52
N GLY A 284 -12.12 -17.09 -25.68
CA GLY A 284 -11.16 -18.20 -25.85
C GLY A 284 -9.79 -17.95 -25.21
N PHE A 285 -9.47 -16.70 -24.86
CA PHE A 285 -8.28 -16.34 -24.09
C PHE A 285 -8.24 -16.99 -22.69
N GLU A 286 -9.36 -17.52 -22.20
CA GLU A 286 -9.46 -18.28 -20.95
C GLU A 286 -8.71 -19.61 -20.99
N ARG A 287 -8.39 -20.12 -22.19
CA ARG A 287 -7.71 -21.39 -22.40
C ARG A 287 -6.20 -21.25 -22.61
N ILE A 288 -5.69 -20.03 -22.81
CA ILE A 288 -4.28 -19.78 -23.09
C ILE A 288 -3.44 -20.14 -21.86
N GLY A 289 -2.48 -21.05 -22.01
CA GLY A 289 -1.69 -21.62 -20.92
C GLY A 289 -2.37 -22.76 -20.18
N THR A 290 -3.55 -23.22 -20.59
CA THR A 290 -4.16 -24.47 -20.10
C THR A 290 -3.99 -25.58 -21.14
N PRO A 291 -4.16 -26.87 -20.79
CA PRO A 291 -4.13 -27.98 -21.76
C PRO A 291 -5.34 -28.02 -22.72
N GLN A 292 -5.98 -26.87 -22.93
CA GLN A 292 -7.06 -26.63 -23.89
C GLN A 292 -6.78 -25.38 -24.76
N GLU A 293 -5.55 -24.83 -24.71
CA GLU A 293 -5.12 -23.83 -25.68
C GLU A 293 -5.13 -24.39 -27.10
N ALA A 294 -5.43 -23.54 -28.08
CA ALA A 294 -5.62 -23.97 -29.46
C ALA A 294 -5.36 -22.81 -30.42
N PRO A 295 -4.78 -23.06 -31.62
CA PRO A 295 -4.57 -22.02 -32.62
C PRO A 295 -5.88 -21.26 -32.95
N PRO A 296 -5.83 -19.93 -33.16
CA PRO A 296 -4.66 -19.04 -33.13
C PRO A 296 -4.29 -18.53 -31.71
N LEU A 297 -5.00 -18.96 -30.66
CA LEU A 297 -4.84 -18.49 -29.29
C LEU A 297 -3.94 -19.43 -28.48
N LEU A 298 -2.63 -19.28 -28.69
CA LEU A 298 -1.58 -20.05 -28.01
C LEU A 298 -0.76 -19.19 -27.05
N LEU A 299 -0.30 -19.76 -25.94
CA LEU A 299 0.50 -19.08 -24.91
C LEU A 299 1.82 -18.55 -25.46
N ARG A 300 2.48 -19.30 -26.35
CA ARG A 300 3.71 -18.84 -27.01
C ARG A 300 3.51 -17.53 -27.80
N ASP A 301 2.28 -17.25 -28.25
CA ASP A 301 1.96 -16.16 -29.19
C ASP A 301 1.17 -15.00 -28.56
N TYR A 302 0.36 -15.28 -27.53
CA TYR A 302 -0.50 -14.32 -26.85
C TYR A 302 -0.49 -14.48 -25.31
N LEU A 303 -0.93 -13.46 -24.58
CA LEU A 303 -0.96 -13.45 -23.11
C LEU A 303 -2.08 -14.32 -22.53
N SER A 304 -1.80 -15.07 -21.46
CA SER A 304 -2.82 -15.68 -20.60
C SER A 304 -3.46 -14.64 -19.67
N TYR A 305 -4.64 -14.93 -19.10
CA TYR A 305 -5.31 -13.98 -18.18
C TYR A 305 -4.51 -13.63 -16.92
N ASP A 306 -3.65 -14.54 -16.44
CA ASP A 306 -2.75 -14.24 -15.32
C ASP A 306 -1.71 -13.18 -15.72
N GLU A 307 -1.18 -13.28 -16.94
CA GLU A 307 -0.26 -12.29 -17.51
C GLU A 307 -0.94 -10.95 -17.80
N MET A 308 -2.19 -10.96 -18.30
CA MET A 308 -2.96 -9.73 -18.51
C MET A 308 -3.11 -8.93 -17.21
N LYS A 309 -3.28 -9.60 -16.07
CA LYS A 309 -3.40 -8.99 -14.74
C LYS A 309 -2.09 -8.34 -14.27
N LEU A 310 -0.93 -8.90 -14.67
CA LEU A 310 0.39 -8.28 -14.46
C LEU A 310 0.59 -7.11 -15.42
N SER A 311 0.24 -7.28 -16.69
CA SER A 311 0.29 -6.27 -17.75
C SER A 311 -0.54 -5.02 -17.41
N ALA A 312 -1.63 -5.18 -16.67
CA ALA A 312 -2.45 -4.09 -16.15
C ALA A 312 -1.76 -3.23 -15.06
N LEU A 313 -0.60 -3.63 -14.55
CA LEU A 313 0.25 -2.84 -13.64
C LEU A 313 1.40 -2.12 -14.36
N LEU A 314 1.62 -2.40 -15.65
CA LEU A 314 2.68 -1.83 -16.46
C LEU A 314 2.17 -0.61 -17.23
N ALA A 315 2.73 0.56 -16.96
CA ALA A 315 2.45 1.78 -17.71
C ALA A 315 3.47 1.94 -18.86
N VAL A 316 3.15 2.78 -19.84
CA VAL A 316 4.12 3.29 -20.83
C VAL A 316 3.96 4.80 -20.91
N SER A 317 5.08 5.54 -20.88
CA SER A 317 5.10 7.00 -20.94
C SER A 317 6.02 7.50 -22.04
N SER A 318 5.59 8.54 -22.76
CA SER A 318 6.44 9.34 -23.64
C SER A 318 6.06 10.82 -23.59
N ARG A 319 6.95 11.68 -24.10
CA ARG A 319 6.54 12.98 -24.64
C ARG A 319 5.83 12.76 -25.97
N SER A 320 4.89 13.62 -26.30
CA SER A 320 4.13 13.59 -27.54
C SER A 320 3.76 15.00 -27.97
N PHE A 321 3.76 15.25 -29.27
CA PHE A 321 2.93 16.29 -29.86
C PHE A 321 1.46 15.92 -29.65
N PHE A 322 0.62 16.93 -29.47
CA PHE A 322 -0.82 16.79 -29.58
C PHE A 322 -1.31 17.43 -30.89
N VAL A 323 -2.45 16.96 -31.39
CA VAL A 323 -3.05 17.46 -32.65
C VAL A 323 -4.43 18.07 -32.47
N ASN A 324 -5.08 17.86 -31.33
CA ASN A 324 -6.34 18.47 -30.92
C ASN A 324 -6.45 18.44 -29.38
N ASP A 325 -7.64 18.75 -28.85
CA ASP A 325 -8.00 18.73 -27.42
C ASP A 325 -8.01 17.32 -26.77
N GLY A 326 -8.01 16.26 -27.56
CA GLY A 326 -8.19 14.88 -27.09
C GLY A 326 -9.62 14.56 -26.68
N SER A 327 -10.62 15.37 -27.07
CA SER A 327 -12.02 15.07 -26.79
C SER A 327 -12.48 13.84 -27.57
N ARG A 328 -13.33 13.02 -26.93
CA ARG A 328 -13.86 11.78 -27.55
C ARG A 328 -14.82 12.02 -28.73
N GLN A 329 -15.03 13.28 -29.13
CA GLN A 329 -15.84 13.69 -30.27
C GLN A 329 -14.95 14.05 -31.48
N THR A 330 -13.70 14.46 -31.26
CA THR A 330 -12.84 15.05 -32.29
C THR A 330 -11.77 14.07 -32.78
N ARG A 331 -11.81 13.77 -34.09
CA ARG A 331 -10.86 12.88 -34.80
C ARG A 331 -10.07 13.58 -35.92
N ARG A 332 -10.02 14.91 -35.88
CA ARG A 332 -9.31 15.79 -36.83
C ARG A 332 -8.34 16.70 -36.05
N GLY A 333 -7.46 17.41 -36.74
CA GLY A 333 -6.67 18.47 -36.11
C GLY A 333 -7.56 19.57 -35.52
N GLY A 334 -7.19 20.09 -34.35
CA GLY A 334 -7.82 21.24 -33.70
C GLY A 334 -7.28 22.57 -34.22
N ALA A 335 -7.86 23.67 -33.76
CA ALA A 335 -7.33 25.00 -34.06
C ALA A 335 -6.02 25.25 -33.28
N PRO A 336 -4.95 25.79 -33.91
CA PRO A 336 -3.72 26.14 -33.20
C PRO A 336 -4.00 27.05 -32.00
N GLY A 337 -3.46 26.70 -30.83
CA GLY A 337 -3.68 27.44 -29.58
C GLY A 337 -4.96 27.08 -28.80
N SER A 338 -5.91 26.32 -29.37
CA SER A 338 -7.08 25.85 -28.63
C SER A 338 -6.81 24.61 -27.76
N PHE A 339 -5.56 24.12 -27.75
CA PHE A 339 -5.08 22.95 -27.02
C PHE A 339 -3.56 23.07 -26.81
N GLN A 340 -3.03 22.37 -25.81
CA GLN A 340 -1.60 22.29 -25.51
C GLN A 340 -0.84 21.66 -26.69
N ALA A 341 0.21 22.28 -27.20
CA ALA A 341 0.89 21.79 -28.43
C ALA A 341 1.65 20.46 -28.25
N SER A 342 2.15 20.20 -27.05
CA SER A 342 2.88 18.99 -26.66
C SER A 342 2.87 18.82 -25.14
N GLY A 343 3.18 17.61 -24.67
CA GLY A 343 3.26 17.29 -23.24
C GLY A 343 3.75 15.86 -23.02
N VAL A 344 3.60 15.35 -21.79
CA VAL A 344 3.82 13.94 -21.46
C VAL A 344 2.49 13.21 -21.46
N ILE A 345 2.44 12.05 -22.12
CA ILE A 345 1.27 11.18 -22.12
C ILE A 345 1.64 9.79 -21.57
N VAL A 346 0.76 9.23 -20.74
CA VAL A 346 1.01 7.97 -20.02
C VAL A 346 -0.17 7.02 -20.21
N GLY A 347 0.07 5.86 -20.82
CA GLY A 347 -0.91 4.80 -20.97
C GLY A 347 -0.99 3.97 -19.69
N MET A 348 -2.18 3.90 -19.07
CA MET A 348 -2.38 3.22 -17.79
C MET A 348 -3.67 2.37 -17.79
N VAL A 349 -3.64 1.24 -17.10
CA VAL A 349 -4.74 0.27 -17.09
C VAL A 349 -5.44 0.29 -15.73
N GLY A 350 -6.76 0.50 -15.73
CA GLY A 350 -7.62 0.43 -14.54
C GLY A 350 -8.01 -1.00 -14.15
N ALA A 351 -8.71 -1.16 -13.02
CA ALA A 351 -9.15 -2.49 -12.57
C ALA A 351 -10.37 -3.01 -13.37
N ARG A 352 -10.29 -4.22 -13.93
CA ARG A 352 -11.33 -4.77 -14.84
C ARG A 352 -12.42 -5.56 -14.10
N LEU A 353 -13.25 -4.89 -13.29
CA LEU A 353 -14.25 -5.51 -12.41
C LEU A 353 -15.57 -5.94 -13.11
N LYS A 354 -15.49 -6.46 -14.36
CA LYS A 354 -16.63 -7.02 -15.11
C LYS A 354 -16.39 -8.38 -15.79
N ARG A 355 -15.23 -9.02 -15.59
CA ARG A 355 -14.97 -10.41 -16.03
C ARG A 355 -14.97 -11.33 -14.81
N LYS A 356 -16.02 -12.15 -14.61
CA LYS A 356 -16.17 -12.98 -13.40
C LYS A 356 -14.99 -13.95 -13.26
N GLY A 357 -14.32 -13.95 -12.11
CA GLY A 357 -13.22 -14.87 -11.78
C GLY A 357 -11.86 -14.55 -12.42
N LEU A 358 -11.72 -13.44 -13.15
CA LEU A 358 -10.53 -13.10 -13.95
C LEU A 358 -10.10 -11.65 -13.72
N MET A 359 -8.82 -11.32 -13.97
CA MET A 359 -8.25 -9.98 -13.70
C MET A 359 -8.45 -9.57 -12.22
N GLU A 360 -8.55 -8.27 -11.93
CA GLU A 360 -8.76 -7.78 -10.56
C GLU A 360 -10.11 -8.15 -9.93
N TRP A 361 -11.04 -8.79 -10.66
CA TRP A 361 -12.24 -9.39 -10.06
C TRP A 361 -11.86 -10.40 -8.96
N GLN A 362 -10.78 -11.16 -9.16
CA GLN A 362 -10.29 -12.16 -8.21
C GLN A 362 -9.98 -11.55 -6.83
N ASP A 363 -9.38 -10.36 -6.82
CA ASP A 363 -8.81 -9.75 -5.61
C ASP A 363 -9.76 -8.71 -5.01
N CYS A 364 -10.45 -7.94 -5.87
CA CYS A 364 -11.30 -6.83 -5.45
C CYS A 364 -12.74 -7.26 -5.16
N LEU A 365 -13.28 -8.30 -5.79
CA LEU A 365 -14.67 -8.72 -5.61
C LEU A 365 -14.78 -10.03 -4.84
N VAL A 366 -15.56 -10.02 -3.76
CA VAL A 366 -15.83 -11.17 -2.91
C VAL A 366 -17.22 -11.72 -3.23
N THR A 367 -17.33 -13.00 -3.57
CA THR A 367 -18.60 -13.68 -3.91
C THR A 367 -18.64 -15.10 -3.32
N PRO A 368 -19.82 -15.67 -3.01
CA PRO A 368 -19.92 -17.03 -2.45
C PRO A 368 -19.24 -18.11 -3.29
N ASP A 369 -19.38 -18.02 -4.62
CA ASP A 369 -18.85 -19.03 -5.54
C ASP A 369 -17.32 -19.03 -5.58
N GLN A 370 -16.70 -17.85 -5.52
CA GLN A 370 -15.27 -17.66 -5.75
C GLN A 370 -14.48 -17.76 -4.45
N ASN A 371 -14.96 -17.08 -3.40
CA ASN A 371 -14.18 -16.82 -2.20
C ASN A 371 -14.41 -17.93 -1.16
N THR A 372 -13.82 -19.09 -1.41
CA THR A 372 -13.87 -20.27 -0.55
C THR A 372 -12.46 -20.76 -0.19
N GLU A 373 -12.31 -21.45 0.94
CA GLU A 373 -11.00 -22.00 1.39
C GLU A 373 -10.38 -22.91 0.32
N ALA A 374 -11.20 -23.75 -0.33
CA ALA A 374 -10.80 -24.63 -1.44
C ALA A 374 -10.30 -23.88 -2.70
N ARG A 375 -10.60 -22.59 -2.83
CA ARG A 375 -10.17 -21.72 -3.95
C ARG A 375 -9.08 -20.72 -3.55
N GLY A 376 -8.41 -20.94 -2.41
CA GLY A 376 -7.26 -20.14 -1.99
C GLY A 376 -7.62 -18.82 -1.31
N TYR A 377 -8.82 -18.72 -0.71
CA TYR A 377 -9.26 -17.53 0.02
C TYR A 377 -9.38 -17.80 1.53
N GLY A 378 -9.15 -16.76 2.33
CA GLY A 378 -9.25 -16.78 3.79
C GLY A 378 -7.98 -17.18 4.53
N ALA A 379 -8.02 -17.12 5.86
CA ALA A 379 -6.87 -17.35 6.72
C ALA A 379 -6.25 -18.77 6.65
N ARG A 380 -6.95 -19.72 6.03
CA ARG A 380 -6.53 -21.13 5.84
C ARG A 380 -6.12 -21.48 4.41
N ALA A 381 -6.03 -20.48 3.52
CA ALA A 381 -5.62 -20.69 2.14
C ALA A 381 -4.22 -21.32 2.04
N ALA A 382 -4.06 -22.31 1.15
CA ALA A 382 -2.77 -22.94 0.92
C ALA A 382 -1.75 -21.94 0.32
N PRO A 383 -0.55 -21.75 0.90
CA PRO A 383 0.43 -20.76 0.44
C PRO A 383 0.93 -20.92 -1.00
N ALA A 384 0.69 -22.08 -1.61
CA ALA A 384 1.11 -22.42 -2.97
C ALA A 384 0.25 -21.81 -4.08
N GLN A 385 -0.96 -21.30 -3.79
CA GLN A 385 -1.86 -20.75 -4.83
C GLN A 385 -1.50 -19.30 -5.21
N LEU A 386 -1.69 -18.93 -6.48
CA LEU A 386 -1.34 -17.61 -7.04
C LEU A 386 -2.02 -16.46 -6.28
N GLN A 387 -3.21 -16.68 -5.71
CA GLN A 387 -3.96 -15.78 -4.84
C GLN A 387 -3.10 -15.28 -3.65
N ALA A 388 -2.23 -16.14 -3.09
CA ALA A 388 -1.33 -15.76 -2.00
C ALA A 388 -0.23 -14.79 -2.46
N VAL A 389 0.20 -14.87 -3.72
CA VAL A 389 1.19 -13.93 -4.31
C VAL A 389 0.55 -12.54 -4.50
N TRP A 390 -0.70 -12.49 -4.97
CA TRP A 390 -1.47 -11.25 -5.08
C TRP A 390 -1.76 -10.62 -3.71
N ALA A 391 -2.15 -11.43 -2.71
CA ALA A 391 -2.38 -10.96 -1.34
C ALA A 391 -1.16 -10.24 -0.72
N ARG A 392 0.07 -10.71 -1.01
CA ARG A 392 1.32 -10.06 -0.57
C ARG A 392 1.53 -8.70 -1.21
N LEU A 393 1.25 -8.52 -2.51
CA LEU A 393 1.31 -7.19 -3.14
C LEU A 393 0.35 -6.20 -2.45
N TRP A 394 -0.86 -6.66 -2.14
CA TRP A 394 -1.88 -5.83 -1.49
C TRP A 394 -1.60 -5.55 -0.01
N GLY A 395 -0.68 -6.30 0.63
CA GLY A 395 -0.44 -6.25 2.07
C GLY A 395 -1.68 -6.65 2.89
N ARG A 396 -2.53 -7.50 2.31
CA ARG A 396 -3.89 -7.82 2.80
C ARG A 396 -4.27 -9.24 2.38
N ALA A 397 -4.76 -10.04 3.33
CA ALA A 397 -5.40 -11.31 3.02
C ALA A 397 -6.63 -11.12 2.11
N LEU A 398 -6.81 -12.03 1.15
CA LEU A 398 -8.02 -12.12 0.33
C LEU A 398 -9.02 -13.03 1.06
N PRO A 399 -10.14 -12.51 1.61
CA PRO A 399 -11.02 -13.27 2.50
C PRO A 399 -11.93 -14.24 1.74
N THR A 400 -12.42 -15.26 2.45
CA THR A 400 -13.63 -15.99 2.02
C THR A 400 -14.87 -15.09 2.07
N TRP A 401 -15.95 -15.52 1.42
CA TRP A 401 -17.26 -14.89 1.57
C TRP A 401 -17.69 -14.81 3.04
N ARG A 402 -17.55 -15.90 3.81
CA ARG A 402 -17.96 -15.94 5.23
C ARG A 402 -17.18 -14.96 6.10
N GLU A 403 -15.87 -14.81 5.88
CA GLU A 403 -15.05 -13.86 6.63
C GLU A 403 -15.34 -12.40 6.29
N ALA A 404 -15.82 -12.11 5.07
CA ALA A 404 -16.13 -10.75 4.61
C ALA A 404 -17.58 -10.34 4.89
N ASP A 405 -18.56 -11.21 4.63
CA ASP A 405 -19.99 -10.96 4.81
C ASP A 405 -20.38 -10.86 6.31
N ALA A 406 -19.52 -11.34 7.20
CA ALA A 406 -19.60 -11.15 8.66
C ALA A 406 -18.85 -9.90 9.18
N ARG A 407 -18.35 -9.02 8.30
CA ARG A 407 -17.64 -7.77 8.65
C ARG A 407 -18.25 -6.58 7.91
N ASP A 408 -18.95 -5.72 8.64
CA ASP A 408 -19.49 -4.47 8.05
C ASP A 408 -18.38 -3.46 7.69
N GLU A 409 -17.20 -3.55 8.30
CA GLU A 409 -16.08 -2.65 8.02
C GLU A 409 -15.22 -3.10 6.82
N GLY A 410 -14.96 -2.16 5.90
CA GLY A 410 -13.96 -2.31 4.82
C GLY A 410 -14.48 -2.91 3.50
N PHE A 411 -15.77 -3.24 3.43
CA PHE A 411 -16.43 -3.76 2.23
C PHE A 411 -17.60 -2.88 1.80
N LEU A 412 -17.78 -2.71 0.49
CA LEU A 412 -18.94 -2.07 -0.11
C LEU A 412 -19.85 -3.15 -0.72
N ARG A 413 -21.12 -3.23 -0.29
CA ARG A 413 -22.05 -4.23 -0.81
C ARG A 413 -22.60 -3.81 -2.17
N VAL A 414 -22.20 -4.50 -3.24
CA VAL A 414 -22.57 -4.20 -4.64
C VAL A 414 -23.82 -4.98 -5.06
N SER A 415 -24.06 -6.16 -4.48
CA SER A 415 -25.32 -6.89 -4.56
C SER A 415 -25.49 -7.83 -3.37
N LYS A 416 -26.63 -8.54 -3.28
CA LYS A 416 -26.89 -9.54 -2.23
C LYS A 416 -25.73 -10.53 -2.05
N ASN A 417 -25.13 -10.98 -3.15
CA ASN A 417 -24.08 -12.01 -3.19
C ASN A 417 -22.73 -11.46 -3.69
N MET A 418 -22.48 -10.15 -3.57
CA MET A 418 -21.24 -9.54 -4.08
C MET A 418 -20.80 -8.31 -3.27
N LEU A 419 -19.58 -8.37 -2.73
CA LEU A 419 -18.92 -7.27 -2.02
C LEU A 419 -17.70 -6.78 -2.82
N LEU A 420 -17.41 -5.48 -2.75
CA LEU A 420 -16.15 -4.87 -3.16
C LEU A 420 -15.25 -4.68 -1.94
N ASN A 421 -14.08 -5.33 -1.96
CA ASN A 421 -13.01 -5.16 -0.98
C ASN A 421 -12.35 -3.79 -1.20
N VAL A 422 -12.80 -2.79 -0.44
CA VAL A 422 -12.34 -1.39 -0.58
C VAL A 422 -10.85 -1.29 -0.32
N GLY A 423 -10.33 -2.03 0.66
CA GLY A 423 -8.91 -2.03 1.01
C GLY A 423 -7.99 -2.51 -0.11
N VAL A 424 -8.42 -3.51 -0.88
CA VAL A 424 -7.66 -4.03 -2.05
C VAL A 424 -7.87 -3.14 -3.28
N TYR A 425 -9.11 -2.70 -3.55
CA TYR A 425 -9.38 -1.79 -4.68
C TYR A 425 -8.55 -0.50 -4.58
N LYS A 426 -8.54 0.14 -3.40
CA LYS A 426 -7.73 1.34 -3.17
C LYS A 426 -6.23 1.06 -3.27
N ALA A 427 -5.74 -0.10 -2.80
CA ALA A 427 -4.34 -0.47 -2.97
C ALA A 427 -3.94 -0.63 -4.46
N ARG A 428 -4.81 -1.25 -5.27
CA ARG A 428 -4.62 -1.43 -6.72
C ARG A 428 -4.64 -0.11 -7.51
N MET A 429 -5.48 0.85 -7.11
CA MET A 429 -5.51 2.19 -7.73
C MET A 429 -4.37 3.09 -7.22
N ARG A 430 -3.98 2.96 -5.95
CA ARG A 430 -2.87 3.71 -5.35
C ARG A 430 -1.55 3.44 -6.06
N LEU A 431 -1.22 2.19 -6.42
CA LEU A 431 -0.01 1.88 -7.21
C LEU A 431 0.04 2.68 -8.54
N THR A 432 -1.10 2.80 -9.22
CA THR A 432 -1.21 3.55 -10.48
C THR A 432 -1.05 5.06 -10.25
N ALA A 433 -1.61 5.58 -9.16
CA ALA A 433 -1.41 6.98 -8.73
C ALA A 433 0.05 7.27 -8.36
N GLU A 434 0.70 6.38 -7.60
CA GLU A 434 2.11 6.47 -7.20
C GLU A 434 3.04 6.50 -8.43
N VAL A 435 2.76 5.68 -9.46
CA VAL A 435 3.49 5.72 -10.74
C VAL A 435 3.29 7.07 -11.46
N LEU A 436 2.05 7.56 -11.65
CA LEU A 436 1.85 8.79 -12.42
C LEU A 436 2.42 10.02 -11.70
N LEU A 437 2.29 10.09 -10.37
CA LEU A 437 2.85 11.20 -9.58
C LEU A 437 4.39 11.22 -9.63
N ALA A 438 5.04 10.05 -9.57
CA ALA A 438 6.49 9.94 -9.68
C ALA A 438 6.98 10.31 -11.10
N GLU A 439 6.31 9.81 -12.14
CA GLU A 439 6.61 10.10 -13.54
C GLU A 439 6.42 11.59 -13.86
N ALA A 440 5.30 12.16 -13.42
CA ALA A 440 5.01 13.58 -13.59
C ALA A 440 6.06 14.47 -12.91
N GLY A 441 6.40 14.15 -11.65
CA GLY A 441 7.44 14.86 -10.91
C GLY A 441 8.81 14.76 -11.57
N ALA A 442 9.20 13.58 -12.08
CA ALA A 442 10.47 13.37 -12.77
C ALA A 442 10.55 14.15 -14.10
N ARG A 443 9.50 14.08 -14.93
CA ARG A 443 9.46 14.78 -16.23
C ARG A 443 9.45 16.29 -16.08
N ALA A 444 8.72 16.82 -15.09
CA ALA A 444 8.70 18.26 -14.81
C ALA A 444 10.02 18.75 -14.20
N ALA A 445 10.63 17.98 -13.29
CA ALA A 445 11.94 18.30 -12.73
C ALA A 445 13.04 18.39 -13.82
N ALA A 446 13.01 17.51 -14.82
CA ALA A 446 13.92 17.54 -15.95
C ALA A 446 13.80 18.78 -16.86
N GLU A 447 12.69 19.53 -16.77
CA GLU A 447 12.46 20.80 -17.48
C GLU A 447 12.60 22.04 -16.57
N GLY A 448 12.84 21.86 -15.26
CA GLY A 448 12.77 22.94 -14.27
C GLY A 448 11.35 23.43 -13.96
N LEU A 449 10.32 22.71 -14.42
CA LEU A 449 8.90 23.07 -14.31
C LEU A 449 8.20 22.36 -13.14
N LYS A 450 6.90 22.61 -13.00
CA LYS A 450 5.96 21.77 -12.22
C LYS A 450 5.05 20.97 -13.16
N ALA A 451 4.52 19.84 -12.72
CA ALA A 451 3.51 19.09 -13.44
C ALA A 451 2.10 19.59 -13.12
N TYR A 452 1.28 19.73 -14.18
CA TYR A 452 -0.17 19.68 -14.10
C TYR A 452 -0.59 18.25 -14.49
N VAL A 453 -1.11 17.48 -13.54
CA VAL A 453 -1.42 16.06 -13.73
C VAL A 453 -2.90 15.88 -14.06
N HIS A 454 -3.21 15.48 -15.30
CA HIS A 454 -4.57 15.15 -15.73
C HIS A 454 -4.87 13.67 -15.48
N VAL A 455 -5.81 13.40 -14.59
CA VAL A 455 -6.24 12.06 -14.18
C VAL A 455 -7.58 11.72 -14.83
N VAL A 456 -7.58 10.75 -15.74
CA VAL A 456 -8.81 10.15 -16.28
C VAL A 456 -9.33 9.02 -15.38
N GLY A 457 -10.62 8.71 -15.47
CA GLY A 457 -11.26 7.63 -14.71
C GLY A 457 -10.84 6.21 -15.12
N LEU A 458 -9.65 5.77 -14.70
CA LEU A 458 -9.09 4.45 -14.99
C LEU A 458 -9.95 3.31 -14.39
N GLY A 459 -10.64 2.56 -15.24
CA GLY A 459 -11.56 1.49 -14.83
C GLY A 459 -12.93 1.96 -14.31
N LEU A 460 -13.16 3.27 -14.18
CA LEU A 460 -14.44 3.86 -13.74
C LEU A 460 -15.52 3.86 -14.84
N GLY A 461 -15.14 3.57 -16.10
CA GLY A 461 -16.07 3.40 -17.22
C GLY A 461 -16.84 2.07 -17.17
N VAL A 462 -16.83 1.33 -18.27
CA VAL A 462 -17.58 0.06 -18.42
C VAL A 462 -17.07 -1.10 -17.54
N TRP A 463 -16.06 -0.88 -16.69
CA TRP A 463 -15.48 -1.89 -15.79
C TRP A 463 -15.88 -1.75 -14.32
N ARG A 464 -16.46 -0.63 -13.86
CA ARG A 464 -16.77 -0.45 -12.42
C ARG A 464 -17.86 -1.39 -11.92
N ALA A 465 -17.64 -1.99 -10.75
CA ALA A 465 -18.61 -2.77 -10.00
C ALA A 465 -19.77 -1.90 -9.50
N SER A 466 -19.46 -0.78 -8.81
CA SER A 466 -20.43 0.23 -8.35
C SER A 466 -20.03 1.66 -8.75
N LYS A 467 -20.96 2.62 -8.65
CA LYS A 467 -20.70 4.06 -8.87
C LYS A 467 -19.79 4.67 -7.79
N ASP A 468 -19.86 4.15 -6.56
CA ASP A 468 -19.11 4.69 -5.40
C ASP A 468 -17.59 4.52 -5.54
N GLN A 469 -17.16 3.72 -6.53
CA GLN A 469 -15.76 3.61 -6.93
C GLN A 469 -15.14 4.93 -7.37
N ASP A 470 -15.91 5.86 -7.92
CA ASP A 470 -15.38 7.16 -8.35
C ASP A 470 -14.81 7.95 -7.16
N ALA A 471 -15.54 7.97 -6.04
CA ALA A 471 -15.04 8.51 -4.77
C ALA A 471 -13.86 7.68 -4.25
N LEU A 472 -13.98 6.36 -4.15
CA LEU A 472 -12.89 5.49 -3.65
C LEU A 472 -11.59 5.59 -4.49
N PHE A 473 -11.70 5.92 -5.77
CA PHE A 473 -10.60 6.17 -6.68
C PHE A 473 -9.88 7.49 -6.32
N ALA A 474 -10.58 8.63 -6.28
CA ALA A 474 -9.98 9.91 -5.87
C ALA A 474 -9.33 9.78 -4.47
N ASP A 475 -10.01 9.09 -3.57
CA ASP A 475 -9.56 8.78 -2.21
C ASP A 475 -8.29 7.88 -2.16
N ALA A 476 -7.99 7.13 -3.23
CA ALA A 476 -6.75 6.34 -3.37
C ALA A 476 -5.58 7.19 -3.92
N TRP A 477 -5.86 8.19 -4.75
CA TRP A 477 -4.88 9.21 -5.13
C TRP A 477 -4.48 10.10 -3.95
N GLY A 478 -5.43 10.43 -3.07
CA GLY A 478 -5.11 11.07 -1.80
C GLY A 478 -4.17 10.21 -0.92
N GLU A 479 -4.36 8.89 -0.90
CA GLU A 479 -3.44 7.99 -0.19
C GLU A 479 -2.05 7.88 -0.84
N ALA A 480 -1.96 8.09 -2.16
CA ALA A 480 -0.67 8.22 -2.86
C ALA A 480 0.01 9.55 -2.53
N LEU A 481 -0.71 10.68 -2.56
CA LEU A 481 -0.19 12.00 -2.20
C LEU A 481 0.30 12.07 -0.73
N GLN A 482 -0.36 11.36 0.19
CA GLN A 482 0.09 11.21 1.59
C GLN A 482 1.33 10.34 1.76
N ALA A 483 1.66 9.48 0.79
CA ALA A 483 2.76 8.52 0.87
C ALA A 483 3.97 8.90 -0.01
N ALA A 484 3.76 9.74 -1.03
CA ALA A 484 4.77 10.13 -2.01
C ALA A 484 6.06 10.65 -1.32
N PRO A 485 7.26 10.11 -1.68
CA PRO A 485 8.53 10.55 -1.10
C PRO A 485 8.81 12.05 -1.31
N SER A 486 8.30 12.62 -2.40
CA SER A 486 8.24 14.06 -2.66
C SER A 486 7.18 14.35 -3.72
N THR A 487 6.37 15.39 -3.49
CA THR A 487 5.47 16.00 -4.49
C THR A 487 6.02 17.33 -5.01
N ALA A 488 7.28 17.68 -4.73
CA ALA A 488 7.84 19.01 -4.94
C ALA A 488 7.82 19.53 -6.40
N HIS A 489 7.66 18.65 -7.39
CA HIS A 489 7.52 18.99 -8.81
C HIS A 489 6.11 18.74 -9.37
N VAL A 490 5.11 18.50 -8.52
CA VAL A 490 3.68 18.49 -8.90
C VAL A 490 3.03 19.75 -8.34
N ALA A 491 2.30 20.50 -9.17
CA ALA A 491 1.53 21.67 -8.73
C ALA A 491 0.02 21.39 -8.69
N HIS A 492 -0.48 20.56 -9.60
CA HIS A 492 -1.92 20.29 -9.71
C HIS A 492 -2.19 18.81 -10.01
N VAL A 493 -3.28 18.28 -9.43
CA VAL A 493 -3.89 16.99 -9.79
C VAL A 493 -5.36 17.25 -10.11
N ASP A 494 -5.72 17.08 -11.38
CA ASP A 494 -7.07 17.32 -11.90
C ASP A 494 -7.77 15.98 -12.18
N PHE A 495 -8.86 15.71 -11.46
CA PHE A 495 -9.72 14.55 -11.66
C PHE A 495 -10.80 14.88 -12.69
N SER A 496 -10.50 14.65 -13.98
CA SER A 496 -11.41 15.03 -15.06
C SER A 496 -12.40 13.91 -15.41
N TRP A 497 -13.68 14.27 -15.51
CA TRP A 497 -14.82 13.38 -15.79
C TRP A 497 -14.99 12.22 -14.78
N ILE A 498 -14.54 12.41 -13.54
CA ILE A 498 -14.68 11.47 -12.42
C ILE A 498 -15.83 11.93 -11.51
N GLY A 499 -16.73 11.02 -11.14
CA GLY A 499 -17.89 11.32 -10.28
C GLY A 499 -17.56 11.40 -8.79
N ALA A 500 -16.63 12.27 -8.39
CA ALA A 500 -16.22 12.49 -7.01
C ALA A 500 -16.07 13.98 -6.69
N ASP A 501 -16.49 14.39 -5.49
CA ASP A 501 -16.44 15.79 -5.06
C ASP A 501 -15.28 16.10 -4.09
N THR A 502 -14.57 15.06 -3.61
CA THR A 502 -13.41 15.20 -2.71
C THR A 502 -12.35 14.12 -2.90
N CYS A 503 -11.12 14.45 -2.50
CA CYS A 503 -9.97 13.56 -2.42
C CYS A 503 -9.50 13.49 -0.96
N LEU A 504 -9.84 12.44 -0.20
CA LEU A 504 -9.69 12.37 1.26
C LEU A 504 -10.26 13.62 1.98
N GLY A 505 -11.40 14.12 1.52
CA GLY A 505 -12.07 15.31 2.05
C GLY A 505 -11.59 16.66 1.49
N VAL A 506 -10.48 16.70 0.75
CA VAL A 506 -10.00 17.90 0.04
C VAL A 506 -10.89 18.16 -1.18
N ARG A 507 -11.42 19.38 -1.31
CA ARG A 507 -12.31 19.80 -2.41
C ARG A 507 -11.54 20.42 -3.58
N ASP A 508 -12.26 20.67 -4.66
CA ASP A 508 -11.81 21.49 -5.80
C ASP A 508 -11.18 22.83 -5.37
N GLY A 509 -10.12 23.24 -6.06
CA GLY A 509 -9.35 24.45 -5.78
C GLY A 509 -8.51 24.45 -4.50
N GLN A 510 -8.58 23.40 -3.66
CA GLN A 510 -7.88 23.36 -2.37
C GLN A 510 -6.49 22.70 -2.45
N LEU A 511 -5.57 23.16 -1.60
CA LEU A 511 -4.26 22.52 -1.42
C LEU A 511 -4.41 21.21 -0.62
N PHE A 512 -3.77 20.14 -1.12
CA PHE A 512 -3.75 18.85 -0.46
C PHE A 512 -2.81 18.88 0.78
N PRO A 513 -3.30 18.54 1.99
CA PRO A 513 -2.55 18.75 3.24
C PRO A 513 -1.14 18.15 3.26
N GLY A 514 -0.17 18.96 3.67
CA GLY A 514 1.25 18.58 3.73
C GLY A 514 2.00 18.66 2.38
N THR A 515 1.36 19.18 1.32
CA THR A 515 1.95 19.33 -0.01
C THR A 515 1.74 20.74 -0.57
N GLN A 516 2.26 21.02 -1.77
CA GLN A 516 1.96 22.21 -2.56
C GLN A 516 1.09 21.87 -3.80
N VAL A 517 0.32 20.78 -3.73
CA VAL A 517 -0.52 20.29 -4.83
C VAL A 517 -1.95 20.80 -4.66
N THR A 518 -2.47 21.54 -5.63
CA THR A 518 -3.92 21.84 -5.72
C THR A 518 -4.67 20.62 -6.27
N ILE A 519 -5.80 20.29 -5.66
CA ILE A 519 -6.76 19.31 -6.20
C ILE A 519 -7.80 20.05 -7.04
N HIS A 520 -8.11 19.53 -8.23
CA HIS A 520 -9.22 20.00 -9.07
C HIS A 520 -10.16 18.84 -9.44
N PHE A 521 -11.45 19.13 -9.63
CA PHE A 521 -12.47 18.18 -10.09
C PHE A 521 -13.21 18.78 -11.30
N SER A 522 -12.87 18.32 -12.50
CA SER A 522 -13.19 19.03 -13.73
C SER A 522 -13.90 18.19 -14.79
N ARG A 523 -14.19 18.82 -15.94
CA ARG A 523 -14.58 18.17 -17.19
C ARG A 523 -13.70 18.60 -18.37
N ARG A 524 -12.46 19.04 -18.08
CA ARG A 524 -11.48 19.45 -19.09
C ARG A 524 -11.17 18.31 -20.07
N ALA A 525 -10.86 18.63 -21.32
CA ALA A 525 -10.34 17.65 -22.27
C ALA A 525 -8.91 17.22 -21.88
N LEU A 526 -8.40 16.17 -22.52
CA LEU A 526 -7.06 15.62 -22.21
C LEU A 526 -5.98 16.69 -22.38
N HIS A 527 -6.02 17.39 -23.52
CA HIS A 527 -4.98 18.31 -23.98
C HIS A 527 -5.38 19.78 -23.87
N ASP A 528 -6.37 20.13 -23.04
CA ASP A 528 -6.67 21.53 -22.73
C ASP A 528 -5.41 22.23 -22.20
N PRO A 529 -5.23 23.55 -22.43
CA PRO A 529 -4.08 24.30 -21.93
C PRO A 529 -3.90 24.21 -20.40
N VAL A 530 -2.67 24.43 -19.94
CA VAL A 530 -2.29 24.43 -18.51
C VAL A 530 -1.62 25.76 -18.11
N PRO A 531 -1.59 26.11 -16.81
CA PRO A 531 -0.98 27.36 -16.35
C PRO A 531 0.50 27.49 -16.72
N ALA A 532 0.95 28.73 -16.96
CA ALA A 532 2.36 29.02 -17.25
C ALA A 532 3.28 28.53 -16.12
N GLY A 533 4.46 28.03 -16.47
CA GLY A 533 5.38 27.37 -15.53
C GLY A 533 5.01 25.91 -15.21
N THR A 534 3.93 25.37 -15.80
CA THR A 534 3.58 23.95 -15.70
C THR A 534 3.72 23.21 -17.03
N THR A 535 4.07 21.92 -16.96
CA THR A 535 4.06 20.97 -18.08
C THR A 535 2.87 20.01 -17.91
N LEU A 536 2.13 19.76 -18.99
CA LEU A 536 0.97 18.87 -18.95
C LEU A 536 1.43 17.40 -18.93
N VAL A 537 1.00 16.67 -17.90
CA VAL A 537 1.21 15.22 -17.78
C VAL A 537 -0.16 14.54 -17.75
N VAL A 538 -0.54 13.92 -18.87
CA VAL A 538 -1.89 13.37 -19.09
C VAL A 538 -1.88 11.84 -19.08
N SER A 539 -2.75 11.24 -18.27
CA SER A 539 -3.04 9.81 -18.34
C SER A 539 -4.12 9.52 -19.38
N TYR A 540 -4.00 8.41 -20.10
CA TYR A 540 -5.12 7.80 -20.84
C TYR A 540 -5.39 6.38 -20.35
N ALA A 541 -6.66 6.00 -20.37
CA ALA A 541 -7.10 4.65 -20.05
C ALA A 541 -6.71 3.70 -21.19
N TRP A 542 -6.13 2.56 -20.85
CA TRP A 542 -5.68 1.53 -21.78
C TRP A 542 -6.06 0.12 -21.29
N ASP A 543 -5.97 -0.88 -22.17
CA ASP A 543 -6.22 -2.29 -21.90
C ASP A 543 -4.92 -3.10 -21.73
N GLY A 544 -4.85 -3.91 -20.67
CA GLY A 544 -3.69 -4.77 -20.36
C GLY A 544 -3.39 -5.85 -21.41
N ASN A 545 -4.28 -6.07 -22.38
CA ASN A 545 -4.10 -7.04 -23.46
C ASN A 545 -4.34 -6.43 -24.86
N ALA A 546 -4.10 -5.13 -25.05
CA ALA A 546 -4.13 -4.51 -26.37
C ALA A 546 -2.86 -3.71 -26.67
N LEU A 547 -2.53 -3.54 -27.95
CA LEU A 547 -1.57 -2.53 -28.39
C LEU A 547 -2.11 -1.10 -28.10
N PRO A 548 -1.25 -0.06 -28.09
CA PRO A 548 -1.69 1.30 -27.81
C PRO A 548 -2.79 1.75 -28.77
N GLY A 549 -3.84 2.38 -28.24
CA GLY A 549 -5.01 2.78 -29.03
C GLY A 549 -6.14 1.76 -29.10
N ASN A 550 -5.93 0.50 -28.70
CA ASN A 550 -6.94 -0.57 -28.60
C ASN A 550 -7.98 -0.60 -29.74
N GLU A 551 -9.17 -0.02 -29.57
CA GLU A 551 -10.22 -0.08 -30.60
C GLU A 551 -9.99 0.89 -31.79
N TYR A 552 -8.99 1.76 -31.70
CA TYR A 552 -8.42 2.52 -32.83
C TYR A 552 -8.16 1.58 -34.02
N TRP A 553 -7.49 0.45 -33.80
CA TRP A 553 -7.14 -0.52 -34.85
C TRP A 553 -8.33 -1.24 -35.50
N VAL A 554 -9.54 -1.11 -34.94
CA VAL A 554 -10.81 -1.54 -35.57
C VAL A 554 -11.70 -0.37 -36.01
N GLY A 555 -11.13 0.83 -36.16
CA GLY A 555 -11.78 2.01 -36.71
C GLY A 555 -12.61 2.84 -35.72
N LYS A 556 -12.53 2.56 -34.40
CA LYS A 556 -13.21 3.37 -33.38
C LYS A 556 -12.36 4.58 -33.00
N LEU A 557 -12.33 5.57 -33.90
CA LEU A 557 -11.52 6.79 -33.79
C LEU A 557 -12.06 7.82 -32.79
N SER A 558 -13.24 7.56 -32.23
CA SER A 558 -13.96 8.43 -31.30
C SER A 558 -14.82 7.57 -30.35
N SER A 559 -15.42 8.19 -29.34
CA SER A 559 -16.17 7.60 -28.21
C SER A 559 -15.37 6.80 -27.16
N THR A 560 -14.29 6.11 -27.53
CA THR A 560 -13.43 5.37 -26.56
C THR A 560 -12.27 6.23 -26.05
N GLY A 561 -11.63 5.83 -24.95
CA GLY A 561 -10.50 6.57 -24.38
C GLY A 561 -9.24 6.40 -25.23
N ASP A 562 -8.92 5.14 -25.54
CA ASP A 562 -7.80 4.72 -26.39
C ASP A 562 -7.89 5.30 -27.80
N GLY A 563 -9.07 5.27 -28.42
CA GLY A 563 -9.32 5.83 -29.74
C GLY A 563 -9.07 7.35 -29.77
N ALA A 564 -9.56 8.08 -28.76
CA ALA A 564 -9.32 9.50 -28.63
C ALA A 564 -7.82 9.81 -28.39
N ALA A 565 -7.13 9.05 -27.54
CA ALA A 565 -5.69 9.19 -27.32
C ALA A 565 -4.89 8.97 -28.61
N ALA A 566 -5.16 7.89 -29.34
CA ALA A 566 -4.48 7.56 -30.60
C ALA A 566 -4.81 8.50 -31.78
N CYS A 567 -5.94 9.21 -31.74
CA CYS A 567 -6.29 10.22 -32.75
C CYS A 567 -5.81 11.64 -32.40
N SER A 568 -5.45 11.88 -31.13
CA SER A 568 -5.02 13.19 -30.61
C SER A 568 -3.53 13.30 -30.31
N SER A 569 -2.83 12.17 -30.21
CA SER A 569 -1.43 12.06 -29.80
C SER A 569 -0.74 10.88 -30.48
N GLN A 570 0.59 10.81 -30.37
CA GLN A 570 1.43 9.89 -31.14
C GLN A 570 1.49 8.46 -30.55
N VAL A 571 0.68 8.14 -29.53
CA VAL A 571 0.79 6.90 -28.71
C VAL A 571 0.69 5.60 -29.52
N ALA A 572 -0.06 5.59 -30.64
CA ALA A 572 -0.17 4.44 -31.53
C ALA A 572 1.17 4.00 -32.15
N GLU A 573 2.12 4.94 -32.27
CA GLU A 573 3.50 4.68 -32.70
C GLU A 573 4.46 4.69 -31.51
N LEU A 574 4.43 5.74 -30.68
CA LEU A 574 5.44 5.96 -29.62
C LEU A 574 5.40 4.93 -28.49
N HIS A 575 4.22 4.43 -28.11
CA HIS A 575 4.05 3.44 -27.03
C HIS A 575 4.07 1.99 -27.54
N ASN A 576 4.36 1.76 -28.82
CA ASN A 576 4.17 0.46 -29.47
C ASN A 576 5.49 -0.30 -29.61
N ALA A 577 5.66 -1.40 -28.87
CA ALA A 577 6.87 -2.25 -28.82
C ALA A 577 7.21 -2.99 -30.14
N HIS A 578 6.33 -2.89 -31.15
CA HIS A 578 6.58 -3.37 -32.52
C HIS A 578 7.03 -2.25 -33.47
N ILE A 579 7.10 -1.01 -32.99
CA ILE A 579 7.53 0.18 -33.74
C ILE A 579 8.73 0.85 -33.06
N ASN A 580 8.60 1.17 -31.77
CA ASN A 580 9.60 1.88 -30.98
C ASN A 580 10.45 0.93 -30.15
N ALA A 581 11.75 0.81 -30.49
CA ALA A 581 12.70 -0.02 -29.73
C ALA A 581 12.88 0.42 -28.26
N ASN A 582 12.57 1.68 -27.95
CA ASN A 582 12.60 2.22 -26.59
C ASN A 582 11.46 1.68 -25.70
N VAL A 583 10.40 1.09 -26.28
CA VAL A 583 9.33 0.44 -25.52
C VAL A 583 9.62 -1.06 -25.42
N SER A 584 10.64 -1.38 -24.65
CA SER A 584 11.16 -2.73 -24.45
C SER A 584 11.48 -2.99 -22.98
N GLY A 585 11.55 -4.26 -22.58
CA GLY A 585 11.93 -4.65 -21.21
C GLY A 585 13.33 -4.16 -20.80
N ALA A 586 14.26 -4.09 -21.76
CA ALA A 586 15.59 -3.53 -21.55
C ALA A 586 15.58 -2.03 -21.18
N ASN A 587 14.51 -1.31 -21.53
CA ASN A 587 14.31 0.10 -21.16
C ASN A 587 13.35 0.29 -19.97
N LEU A 588 13.06 -0.77 -19.20
CA LEU A 588 12.18 -0.67 -18.03
C LEU A 588 12.66 0.40 -17.06
N HIS A 589 11.75 1.30 -16.69
CA HIS A 589 11.93 2.26 -15.61
C HIS A 589 11.08 1.87 -14.40
N VAL A 590 11.60 2.15 -13.21
CA VAL A 590 11.00 1.79 -11.93
C VAL A 590 10.62 3.07 -11.17
N ALA A 591 9.35 3.20 -10.83
CA ALA A 591 8.84 4.25 -9.94
C ALA A 591 8.97 3.80 -8.47
N GLY A 592 9.61 4.63 -7.63
CA GLY A 592 9.84 4.33 -6.22
C GLY A 592 10.52 5.47 -5.43
N PRO A 593 11.21 5.17 -4.31
CA PRO A 593 11.85 6.14 -3.40
C PRO A 593 12.89 7.09 -4.02
N TRP A 594 13.32 6.84 -5.26
CA TRP A 594 14.27 7.67 -6.00
C TRP A 594 13.65 8.41 -7.19
N GLY A 595 12.32 8.48 -7.26
CA GLY A 595 11.58 8.96 -8.43
C GLY A 595 11.39 7.84 -9.44
N VAL A 596 11.48 8.16 -10.73
CA VAL A 596 11.51 7.19 -11.83
C VAL A 596 12.94 7.08 -12.36
N VAL A 597 13.52 5.88 -12.30
CA VAL A 597 14.90 5.59 -12.78
C VAL A 597 14.93 4.28 -13.55
N HIS A 598 15.91 4.11 -14.45
CA HIS A 598 16.11 2.86 -15.20
C HIS A 598 16.32 1.66 -14.26
N VAL A 599 15.80 0.49 -14.63
CA VAL A 599 15.76 -0.73 -13.79
C VAL A 599 17.13 -1.15 -13.27
N ALA A 600 18.19 -0.98 -14.07
CA ALA A 600 19.54 -1.33 -13.67
C ALA A 600 20.09 -0.34 -12.63
N GLU A 601 19.72 0.93 -12.70
CA GLU A 601 20.03 1.90 -11.65
C GLU A 601 19.23 1.64 -10.37
N TYR A 602 17.92 1.39 -10.48
CA TYR A 602 17.09 1.00 -9.34
C TYR A 602 17.70 -0.21 -8.61
N ALA A 603 18.12 -1.23 -9.37
CA ALA A 603 18.76 -2.42 -8.84
C ALA A 603 20.09 -2.13 -8.12
N ARG A 604 21.01 -1.36 -8.74
CA ARG A 604 22.27 -0.95 -8.11
C ARG A 604 22.03 -0.16 -6.82
N ARG A 605 21.08 0.78 -6.83
CA ARG A 605 20.69 1.57 -5.64
C ARG A 605 20.14 0.68 -4.53
N SER A 606 19.18 -0.20 -4.84
CA SER A 606 18.54 -1.14 -3.92
C SER A 606 19.52 -2.13 -3.28
N LEU A 607 20.35 -2.79 -4.07
CA LEU A 607 21.37 -3.71 -3.56
C LEU A 607 22.35 -3.00 -2.60
N SER A 608 22.76 -1.76 -2.94
CA SER A 608 23.60 -0.95 -2.04
C SER A 608 22.88 -0.58 -0.73
N HIS A 609 21.57 -0.36 -0.77
CA HIS A 609 20.77 0.01 0.39
C HIS A 609 20.59 -1.18 1.34
N SER A 610 20.25 -2.35 0.80
CA SER A 610 20.17 -3.61 1.56
C SER A 610 21.52 -3.97 2.20
N ALA A 611 22.64 -3.83 1.47
CA ALA A 611 23.97 -4.05 2.03
C ALA A 611 24.32 -3.05 3.17
N LYS A 612 23.93 -1.77 3.04
CA LYS A 612 24.08 -0.76 4.11
C LYS A 612 23.18 -1.05 5.32
N ARG A 613 22.02 -1.69 5.13
CA ARG A 613 21.13 -2.16 6.20
C ARG A 613 21.74 -3.34 6.95
N ALA A 614 22.22 -4.36 6.24
CA ALA A 614 22.86 -5.55 6.81
C ALA A 614 24.16 -5.23 7.59
N ARG A 615 24.95 -4.24 7.14
CA ARG A 615 26.12 -3.74 7.89
C ARG A 615 25.78 -2.90 9.13
N ARG A 616 24.50 -2.65 9.43
CA ARG A 616 24.04 -1.89 10.60
C ARG A 616 23.25 -2.73 11.61
N SER A 617 22.89 -3.97 11.28
CA SER A 617 22.48 -4.98 12.27
C SER A 617 23.71 -5.51 13.03
N PRO A 618 23.69 -5.60 14.37
CA PRO A 618 24.84 -5.98 15.17
C PRO A 618 25.04 -7.52 15.17
N SER A 619 25.77 -8.03 14.18
CA SER A 619 26.33 -9.38 14.23
C SER A 619 27.62 -9.38 15.05
N SER A 620 27.58 -10.07 16.19
CA SER A 620 28.66 -10.21 17.20
C SER A 620 28.98 -8.96 18.03
N PRO A 621 29.30 -9.10 19.33
CA PRO A 621 29.89 -8.04 20.13
C PRO A 621 31.36 -7.81 19.73
N PRO A 622 31.92 -6.60 19.93
CA PRO A 622 33.36 -6.39 19.80
C PRO A 622 34.12 -7.18 20.88
N PRO A 623 35.35 -7.66 20.60
CA PRO A 623 36.17 -8.32 21.61
C PRO A 623 36.51 -7.38 22.76
N LEU A 624 36.55 -7.92 23.98
CA LEU A 624 36.93 -7.16 25.18
C LEU A 624 38.39 -6.68 25.07
N PRO A 625 38.70 -5.43 25.44
CA PRO A 625 40.08 -4.97 25.50
C PRO A 625 40.85 -5.72 26.59
N SER A 626 42.08 -6.12 26.29
CA SER A 626 42.98 -6.77 27.25
C SER A 626 43.33 -5.81 28.41
N PRO A 627 43.49 -6.31 29.64
CA PRO A 627 43.83 -5.47 30.79
C PRO A 627 45.25 -4.87 30.65
N PRO A 628 45.47 -3.61 31.07
CA PRO A 628 46.79 -3.00 31.05
C PRO A 628 47.74 -3.66 32.08
N PRO A 629 49.05 -3.70 31.80
CA PRO A 629 50.03 -4.30 32.71
C PRO A 629 50.19 -3.50 34.00
N GLN A 630 50.44 -4.20 35.12
CA GLN A 630 50.67 -3.56 36.42
C GLN A 630 52.07 -2.91 36.48
N GLY A 631 52.10 -1.57 36.53
CA GLY A 631 53.32 -0.76 36.61
C GLY A 631 53.39 0.07 37.91
N LYS A 632 54.56 0.09 38.55
CA LYS A 632 54.81 0.65 39.89
C LYS A 632 54.64 2.18 39.96
N LEU A 633 54.32 2.70 41.15
CA LEU A 633 54.37 4.12 41.51
C LEU A 633 55.72 4.76 41.20
N ARG A 634 55.73 6.05 40.85
CA ARG A 634 56.73 7.01 41.33
C ARG A 634 56.21 8.46 41.38
N SER A 635 56.88 9.23 42.23
CA SER A 635 56.56 10.59 42.72
C SER A 635 56.41 11.69 41.67
N LEU A 636 55.51 12.65 41.96
CA LEU A 636 55.56 14.02 41.43
C LEU A 636 56.53 14.89 42.26
N PRO A 637 57.29 15.83 41.64
CA PRO A 637 58.02 16.88 42.34
C PRO A 637 57.12 18.10 42.67
N SER A 638 57.60 18.98 43.55
CA SER A 638 56.97 20.26 43.93
C SER A 638 57.85 21.47 43.51
N VAL A 639 57.49 22.69 43.97
CA VAL A 639 57.99 24.08 43.69
C VAL A 639 56.89 24.87 42.96
N ALA A 640 56.18 25.86 43.56
CA ALA A 640 56.57 27.16 44.15
C ALA A 640 56.93 28.24 43.08
N SER A 641 56.63 29.54 43.19
CA SER A 641 55.87 30.34 44.19
C SER A 641 55.69 31.82 43.74
N ALA A 642 54.53 32.46 44.03
CA ALA A 642 54.31 33.92 44.18
C ALA A 642 52.91 34.15 44.83
N VAL A 643 52.62 35.00 45.85
CA VAL A 643 53.02 36.39 46.23
C VAL A 643 52.27 37.43 45.36
N LYS A 644 51.37 38.33 45.80
CA LYS A 644 50.81 38.81 47.11
C LYS A 644 49.25 38.81 47.05
N GLY A 645 48.40 39.04 48.07
CA GLY A 645 48.28 40.20 49.00
C GLY A 645 47.72 41.42 48.24
N GLU A 646 46.62 42.12 48.58
CA GLU A 646 45.86 42.39 49.83
C GLU A 646 44.33 42.15 49.62
N GLY A 647 43.33 42.41 50.50
CA GLY A 647 43.20 42.89 51.90
C GLY A 647 41.68 42.98 52.30
N PRO A 648 41.25 42.90 53.59
CA PRO A 648 39.88 42.44 53.93
C PRO A 648 38.99 43.30 54.88
N ALA A 649 37.66 43.06 54.84
CA ALA A 649 36.63 43.32 55.88
C ALA A 649 35.40 42.41 55.58
N ALA A 650 34.78 41.62 56.50
CA ALA A 650 34.03 41.93 57.73
C ALA A 650 32.63 42.54 57.47
N ALA A 651 31.50 42.15 58.09
CA ALA A 651 31.19 41.18 59.19
C ALA A 651 29.77 40.55 58.96
N ALA A 652 29.42 39.33 59.43
CA ALA A 652 28.85 38.91 60.75
C ALA A 652 27.35 39.25 61.00
N VAL A 653 26.76 38.72 62.09
CA VAL A 653 25.31 38.72 62.49
C VAL A 653 24.49 37.66 61.70
N GLU A 654 24.01 36.54 62.27
CA GLU A 654 22.90 36.33 63.25
C GLU A 654 21.52 36.74 62.69
N GLY A 655 20.39 36.06 62.96
CA GLY A 655 20.17 34.83 63.73
C GLY A 655 18.83 34.86 64.49
N SER A 656 17.74 34.32 63.91
CA SER A 656 16.46 34.14 64.62
C SER A 656 15.46 33.20 63.90
N GLU A 657 14.62 32.53 64.68
CA GLU A 657 13.44 31.78 64.25
C GLU A 657 12.16 32.64 64.40
N ILE A 658 11.01 32.21 63.83
CA ILE A 658 9.70 32.01 64.51
C ILE A 658 8.46 32.05 63.56
N ASN A 659 7.68 30.96 63.62
CA ASN A 659 6.22 30.76 63.43
C ASN A 659 5.36 31.34 62.28
N PHE A 660 4.32 30.54 61.99
CA PHE A 660 3.08 30.87 61.25
C PHE A 660 2.23 31.96 61.93
N ARG A 661 1.51 32.74 61.11
CA ARG A 661 0.10 33.15 61.38
C ARG A 661 -0.64 33.56 60.10
N ASP A 662 -1.96 33.63 60.19
CA ASP A 662 -2.90 33.54 59.06
C ASP A 662 -3.14 34.86 58.28
N SER A 663 -3.55 34.71 57.01
CA SER A 663 -4.44 35.66 56.31
C SER A 663 -5.14 34.98 55.12
N TYR A 664 -6.48 34.98 55.11
CA TYR A 664 -7.35 34.67 53.97
C TYR A 664 -8.49 35.69 53.95
N PRO A 665 -9.01 36.04 52.77
CA PRO A 665 -10.47 36.02 52.62
C PRO A 665 -10.95 35.36 51.31
N GLN A 666 -12.27 35.20 51.23
CA GLN A 666 -13.05 34.53 50.17
C GLN A 666 -13.24 35.47 48.94
N THR A 667 -13.76 35.08 47.77
CA THR A 667 -15.17 34.65 47.52
C THR A 667 -15.39 33.82 46.23
N SER A 668 -16.63 33.35 46.08
CA SER A 668 -17.18 32.44 45.04
C SER A 668 -17.48 33.12 43.69
N ALA A 669 -17.72 32.40 42.57
CA ALA A 669 -19.02 31.75 42.26
C ALA A 669 -19.00 30.70 41.12
N ARG A 670 -20.14 30.00 40.92
CA ARG A 670 -20.45 29.04 39.83
C ARG A 670 -21.26 29.69 38.70
N ILE A 671 -21.37 29.02 37.55
CA ILE A 671 -22.48 28.97 36.52
C ILE A 671 -21.84 28.41 35.23
N SER A 672 -22.04 27.16 34.76
CA SER A 672 -23.22 26.38 34.30
C SER A 672 -23.61 26.59 32.82
N HIS A 673 -23.76 25.49 32.07
CA HIS A 673 -24.23 25.46 30.67
C HIS A 673 -25.73 25.84 30.53
N PRO A 674 -26.15 26.39 29.39
CA PRO A 674 -27.52 26.32 28.87
C PRO A 674 -27.68 25.30 27.72
N ILE A 675 -28.93 25.08 27.30
CA ILE A 675 -29.40 24.11 26.28
C ILE A 675 -30.24 24.85 25.21
N TYR A 676 -30.57 24.15 24.12
CA TYR A 676 -31.45 24.45 22.98
C TYR A 676 -32.67 25.39 23.13
N ALA A 677 -33.16 25.83 21.96
CA ALA A 677 -34.48 26.43 21.63
C ALA A 677 -34.65 27.94 21.97
N ASP A 678 -35.56 28.75 21.42
CA ASP A 678 -36.78 28.64 20.56
C ASP A 678 -36.84 29.90 19.63
N LEU A 679 -37.68 30.14 18.58
CA LEU A 679 -38.63 29.41 17.70
C LEU A 679 -38.96 30.29 16.45
N GLU A 680 -39.69 29.74 15.45
CA GLU A 680 -40.61 30.43 14.47
C GLU A 680 -40.09 31.51 13.47
N SER A 681 -40.69 31.76 12.29
CA SER A 681 -41.74 31.04 11.51
C SER A 681 -41.68 31.41 10.01
N LEU A 682 -42.14 30.51 9.13
CA LEU A 682 -43.04 30.76 7.98
C LEU A 682 -43.24 29.47 7.15
N GLU A 683 -44.46 29.26 6.68
CA GLU A 683 -44.86 28.17 5.77
C GLU A 683 -44.87 28.69 4.33
N ASP A 684 -44.64 27.83 3.33
CA ASP A 684 -45.60 27.68 2.21
C ASP A 684 -45.35 26.44 1.33
N HIS A 685 -46.31 26.13 0.45
CA HIS A 685 -46.35 24.95 -0.43
C HIS A 685 -45.68 25.14 -1.81
N GLU A 686 -45.11 24.06 -2.37
CA GLU A 686 -45.35 23.52 -3.74
C GLU A 686 -44.40 22.30 -4.00
N THR A 687 -44.72 21.11 -4.55
CA THR A 687 -45.49 20.64 -5.74
C THR A 687 -45.11 21.31 -7.07
N SER A 688 -44.64 20.63 -8.13
CA SER A 688 -44.48 19.18 -8.36
C SER A 688 -43.74 18.85 -9.68
N GLN A 689 -43.27 17.61 -9.82
CA GLN A 689 -43.20 16.80 -11.06
C GLN A 689 -42.43 17.31 -12.31
N PHE A 690 -42.43 16.44 -13.33
CA PHE A 690 -41.98 16.58 -14.74
C PHE A 690 -40.47 16.73 -15.00
N SER A 691 -39.89 16.18 -16.08
CA SER A 691 -40.12 14.93 -16.85
C SER A 691 -39.05 14.86 -17.95
N LEU A 692 -38.80 13.69 -18.55
CA LEU A 692 -38.01 13.65 -19.80
C LEU A 692 -38.80 14.29 -20.96
N GLY A 693 -38.17 15.21 -21.68
CA GLY A 693 -38.69 15.79 -22.92
C GLY A 693 -37.57 16.11 -23.90
N CYS A 694 -37.31 15.23 -24.86
CA CYS A 694 -36.37 15.50 -25.95
C CYS A 694 -37.07 16.26 -27.08
N ARG A 695 -36.43 17.31 -27.62
CA ARG A 695 -36.78 17.87 -28.93
C ARG A 695 -35.59 18.55 -29.60
N ALA A 696 -35.46 18.32 -30.91
CA ALA A 696 -34.96 19.32 -31.85
C ALA A 696 -36.09 20.35 -32.10
N GLY A 697 -35.85 21.56 -32.61
CA GLY A 697 -34.59 22.09 -33.15
C GLY A 697 -34.84 22.53 -34.59
N ASP A 698 -35.12 23.82 -34.74
CA ASP A 698 -35.68 24.43 -35.95
C ASP A 698 -34.76 25.49 -36.57
N VAL A 699 -35.00 25.81 -37.84
CA VAL A 699 -34.31 26.84 -38.63
C VAL A 699 -35.35 27.64 -39.42
N ASP A 700 -35.22 28.96 -39.45
CA ASP A 700 -36.21 29.87 -40.07
C ASP A 700 -36.28 29.83 -41.60
N ALA A 701 -37.51 29.76 -42.14
CA ALA A 701 -37.93 30.45 -43.39
C ALA A 701 -39.48 30.43 -43.56
N PRO A 702 -40.14 31.51 -44.02
CA PRO A 702 -41.62 31.58 -44.17
C PRO A 702 -42.07 31.72 -45.67
N PRO A 703 -43.32 32.12 -46.02
CA PRO A 703 -44.47 31.19 -46.13
C PRO A 703 -45.36 31.36 -47.39
N ALA A 704 -46.15 30.35 -47.81
CA ALA A 704 -47.30 30.56 -48.75
C ALA A 704 -48.37 29.43 -48.87
N SER A 705 -49.51 29.59 -48.16
CA SER A 705 -50.89 29.38 -48.68
C SER A 705 -51.50 27.99 -49.04
N LYS A 706 -52.84 27.92 -48.88
CA LYS A 706 -53.88 27.14 -49.62
C LYS A 706 -54.11 25.62 -49.41
N THR A 707 -55.11 25.34 -48.55
CA THR A 707 -56.36 24.57 -48.81
C THR A 707 -56.37 23.21 -49.54
N PHE A 708 -56.82 22.14 -48.85
CA PHE A 708 -57.94 21.18 -49.10
C PHE A 708 -57.76 20.01 -48.08
N ARG A 709 -58.71 19.38 -47.34
CA ARG A 709 -60.15 19.01 -47.41
C ARG A 709 -60.39 17.55 -47.89
N ARG A 710 -61.12 16.75 -47.06
CA ARG A 710 -61.72 15.40 -47.31
C ARG A 710 -60.75 14.19 -47.25
N ASP A 711 -61.15 12.94 -46.93
CA ASP A 711 -62.36 12.37 -46.25
C ASP A 711 -62.11 10.88 -45.87
N LEU A 712 -62.93 10.31 -44.96
CA LEU A 712 -63.19 8.86 -44.71
C LEU A 712 -62.02 7.98 -44.17
N GLY A 713 -62.22 6.84 -43.47
CA GLY A 713 -63.42 6.25 -42.84
C GLY A 713 -63.42 4.70 -42.84
N GLY A 714 -63.81 4.01 -41.74
CA GLY A 714 -64.18 2.57 -41.80
C GLY A 714 -63.91 1.62 -40.60
N ALA A 715 -64.98 1.29 -39.85
CA ALA A 715 -65.38 -0.03 -39.30
C ALA A 715 -64.57 -0.85 -38.24
N LEU A 716 -65.35 -1.65 -37.49
CA LEU A 716 -65.07 -2.68 -36.45
C LEU A 716 -65.31 -4.10 -37.02
N PRO A 717 -65.13 -5.28 -36.33
CA PRO A 717 -65.18 -5.61 -34.88
C PRO A 717 -63.95 -6.47 -34.41
N SER A 718 -63.89 -7.40 -33.42
CA SER A 718 -64.87 -8.15 -32.60
C SER A 718 -64.31 -8.65 -31.22
N ARG A 719 -64.71 -9.84 -30.73
CA ARG A 719 -64.39 -10.48 -29.42
C ARG A 719 -64.62 -12.02 -29.50
N PRO A 720 -64.01 -12.86 -28.64
CA PRO A 720 -64.69 -13.31 -27.39
C PRO A 720 -63.76 -13.55 -26.17
N GLN A 721 -64.31 -14.16 -25.10
CA GLN A 721 -63.73 -14.31 -23.74
C GLN A 721 -63.22 -15.73 -23.42
N LEU A 722 -62.49 -15.87 -22.30
CA LEU A 722 -62.70 -16.95 -21.33
C LEU A 722 -62.30 -16.52 -19.90
N ASP A 723 -62.93 -17.13 -18.89
CA ASP A 723 -63.00 -16.65 -17.50
C ASP A 723 -62.66 -17.74 -16.46
N LYS A 724 -62.51 -17.30 -15.19
CA LYS A 724 -62.57 -18.05 -13.90
C LYS A 724 -61.26 -18.49 -13.22
N LEU A 725 -61.22 -18.70 -11.88
CA LEU A 725 -61.85 -18.04 -10.71
C LEU A 725 -61.31 -18.75 -9.44
N HIS A 726 -60.86 -18.03 -8.41
CA HIS A 726 -61.00 -18.43 -6.98
C HIS A 726 -60.60 -17.30 -6.01
N GLN A 727 -61.36 -17.14 -4.93
CA GLN A 727 -61.06 -16.31 -3.76
C GLN A 727 -61.22 -17.17 -2.49
N ARG A 728 -60.64 -16.73 -1.36
CA ARG A 728 -61.24 -16.91 -0.02
C ARG A 728 -60.73 -15.83 0.94
N HIS A 729 -61.59 -15.44 1.89
CA HIS A 729 -61.33 -14.40 2.89
C HIS A 729 -60.66 -14.94 4.16
N VAL A 730 -60.10 -14.04 4.99
CA VAL A 730 -60.62 -13.72 6.34
C VAL A 730 -60.11 -12.33 6.75
N SER A 731 -60.77 -11.67 7.72
CA SER A 731 -60.52 -10.28 8.13
C SER A 731 -60.24 -10.17 9.64
N ALA A 732 -59.48 -9.16 10.05
CA ALA A 732 -59.45 -8.64 11.42
C ALA A 732 -58.91 -7.20 11.47
N ALA A 733 -59.57 -6.31 12.21
CA ALA A 733 -59.12 -4.96 12.54
C ALA A 733 -59.74 -4.48 13.87
N VAL A 734 -58.96 -3.87 14.76
CA VAL A 734 -59.41 -3.22 16.03
C VAL A 734 -58.54 -1.99 16.35
N CYS A 735 -59.12 -1.03 17.07
CA CYS A 735 -58.64 0.32 17.40
C CYS A 735 -57.88 0.42 18.77
N PRO A 736 -57.41 1.61 19.23
CA PRO A 736 -56.27 1.74 20.17
C PRO A 736 -56.59 2.20 21.62
N ALA A 737 -55.52 2.35 22.43
CA ALA A 737 -55.41 3.03 23.75
C ALA A 737 -55.96 2.26 24.98
N PRO A 738 -55.60 2.59 26.26
CA PRO A 738 -54.82 3.75 26.74
C PRO A 738 -53.61 3.43 27.69
N PHE A 739 -53.12 4.46 28.40
CA PHE A 739 -51.91 4.50 29.25
C PHE A 739 -52.01 3.80 30.63
N THR A 740 -50.85 3.43 31.19
CA THR A 740 -50.54 3.51 32.64
C THR A 740 -49.00 3.56 32.87
N HIS A 741 -48.52 3.84 34.09
CA HIS A 741 -47.23 4.53 34.32
C HIS A 741 -46.08 3.71 34.94
N TYR A 742 -44.85 3.96 34.42
CA TYR A 742 -43.51 3.78 35.05
C TYR A 742 -43.05 2.36 35.47
N PRO A 743 -41.73 2.12 35.73
CA PRO A 743 -40.56 3.01 35.63
C PRO A 743 -39.49 2.57 34.60
N ILE A 744 -38.42 3.36 34.47
CA ILE A 744 -37.30 3.16 33.53
C ILE A 744 -36.41 1.96 33.92
N SER A 745 -36.14 1.05 32.98
CA SER A 745 -35.22 -0.09 33.14
C SER A 745 -34.01 0.05 32.22
N ALA A 746 -32.86 0.50 32.74
CA ALA A 746 -31.60 0.47 32.02
C ALA A 746 -31.05 -0.97 31.93
N ARG A 747 -31.02 -1.56 30.73
CA ARG A 747 -30.39 -2.87 30.48
C ARG A 747 -29.13 -2.75 29.62
N GLN A 748 -28.00 -2.90 30.31
CA GLN A 748 -26.69 -3.38 29.85
C GLN A 748 -26.43 -3.38 28.33
N SER A 749 -25.55 -2.47 27.89
CA SER A 749 -24.87 -2.58 26.60
C SER A 749 -24.02 -3.86 26.54
N GLY A 750 -24.12 -4.59 25.42
CA GLY A 750 -23.55 -5.93 25.26
C GLY A 750 -22.03 -5.99 25.06
N LEU A 751 -21.24 -5.57 26.05
CA LEU A 751 -19.77 -5.62 26.02
C LEU A 751 -19.20 -7.00 26.47
N THR A 752 -19.99 -8.06 26.32
CA THR A 752 -19.75 -9.39 26.95
C THR A 752 -19.72 -10.53 25.93
N ARG A 753 -18.94 -10.38 24.84
CA ARG A 753 -18.73 -11.48 23.87
C ARG A 753 -17.38 -11.50 23.14
N LEU A 754 -16.31 -11.07 23.83
CA LEU A 754 -14.92 -11.23 23.38
C LEU A 754 -14.10 -12.00 24.42
N LEU A 755 -14.30 -13.33 24.46
CA LEU A 755 -13.40 -14.34 25.03
C LEU A 755 -13.98 -15.74 24.71
N TYR A 756 -13.38 -16.43 23.74
CA TYR A 756 -13.52 -17.88 23.55
C TYR A 756 -12.10 -18.49 23.65
N PRO A 757 -11.97 -19.76 24.06
CA PRO A 757 -10.70 -20.27 24.58
C PRO A 757 -9.68 -20.52 23.47
N ILE A 758 -8.48 -19.97 23.65
CA ILE A 758 -7.27 -20.43 22.97
C ILE A 758 -6.59 -21.43 23.91
N THR A 759 -6.35 -22.65 23.40
CA THR A 759 -5.62 -23.69 24.13
C THR A 759 -4.15 -23.29 24.27
N CYS A 760 -3.66 -23.20 25.51
CA CYS A 760 -2.33 -22.72 25.81
C CYS A 760 -1.37 -23.90 26.09
N SER A 761 -0.27 -23.98 25.34
CA SER A 761 0.90 -24.80 25.67
C SER A 761 1.80 -24.04 26.63
N THR A 762 2.29 -24.72 27.67
CA THR A 762 3.07 -24.10 28.75
C THR A 762 4.56 -23.99 28.43
N GLU A 763 5.08 -22.78 28.24
CA GLU A 763 6.51 -22.48 28.49
C GLU A 763 6.79 -20.97 28.70
N ASP A 764 7.48 -20.66 29.82
CA ASP A 764 8.19 -19.43 30.19
C ASP A 764 7.55 -18.02 30.05
N PHE A 765 8.30 -17.01 30.52
CA PHE A 765 7.89 -15.61 30.55
C PHE A 765 8.06 -14.93 29.18
N GLY A 766 6.96 -14.42 28.61
CA GLY A 766 7.01 -13.33 27.63
C GLY A 766 6.46 -13.61 26.24
N GLU A 767 5.29 -14.25 26.11
CA GLU A 767 4.57 -14.27 24.83
C GLU A 767 3.67 -13.03 24.65
N VAL A 768 3.81 -12.36 23.50
CA VAL A 768 3.07 -11.16 23.13
C VAL A 768 1.87 -11.55 22.28
N SER A 769 0.68 -11.66 22.88
CA SER A 769 -0.53 -12.11 22.19
C SER A 769 -1.08 -11.09 21.18
N ALA A 770 -0.76 -9.80 21.31
CA ALA A 770 -1.07 -8.78 20.30
C ALA A 770 -0.17 -7.53 20.40
N GLN A 771 0.48 -7.15 19.29
CA GLN A 771 0.95 -5.78 19.04
C GLN A 771 -0.03 -5.05 18.12
N GLY A 772 -0.82 -4.14 18.71
CA GLY A 772 -1.64 -3.17 17.97
C GLY A 772 -0.84 -1.89 17.67
N LYS A 773 -1.22 -1.17 16.61
CA LYS A 773 -0.57 0.10 16.21
C LYS A 773 -0.87 1.26 17.20
N GLY A 774 -0.21 1.22 18.37
CA GLY A 774 -0.34 2.17 19.47
C GLY A 774 -0.67 1.55 20.84
N VAL A 775 -0.87 0.22 20.91
CA VAL A 775 -1.18 -0.53 22.14
C VAL A 775 -0.52 -1.91 22.07
N ALA A 776 0.16 -2.33 23.13
CA ALA A 776 0.73 -3.68 23.24
C ALA A 776 0.31 -4.35 24.55
N ILE A 777 0.11 -5.68 24.50
CA ILE A 777 -0.40 -6.51 25.61
C ILE A 777 0.55 -7.67 25.86
N TRP A 778 0.90 -7.90 27.13
CA TRP A 778 1.65 -9.06 27.60
C TRP A 778 0.80 -9.91 28.53
N HIS A 779 0.96 -11.24 28.42
CA HIS A 779 0.49 -12.18 29.44
C HIS A 779 1.57 -12.39 30.50
N LEU A 780 1.14 -12.64 31.74
CA LEU A 780 1.98 -12.73 32.92
C LEU A 780 1.84 -14.14 33.51
N GLY A 781 2.75 -15.04 33.11
CA GLY A 781 2.78 -16.44 33.53
C GLY A 781 3.50 -16.68 34.86
N THR A 782 3.30 -17.85 35.44
CA THR A 782 3.96 -18.31 36.68
C THR A 782 5.00 -19.39 36.37
N GLY A 783 6.14 -19.00 35.76
CA GLY A 783 7.30 -19.87 35.61
C GLY A 783 8.07 -20.04 36.93
N GLU A 784 8.60 -21.23 37.19
CA GLU A 784 9.37 -21.50 38.41
C GLU A 784 10.74 -20.81 38.41
N THR A 785 11.11 -20.19 39.52
CA THR A 785 12.36 -19.43 39.65
C THR A 785 13.57 -20.34 39.87
N LYS A 786 14.20 -20.79 38.78
CA LYS A 786 15.49 -21.50 38.81
C LYS A 786 16.58 -20.66 39.49
N ARG A 787 16.92 -21.02 40.74
CA ARG A 787 18.08 -20.50 41.46
C ARG A 787 19.38 -20.91 40.75
N PHE A 788 20.10 -19.96 40.18
CA PHE A 788 21.48 -20.17 39.77
C PHE A 788 22.42 -20.09 40.99
N SER A 789 23.23 -21.13 41.17
CA SER A 789 24.38 -21.15 42.08
C SER A 789 25.68 -21.17 41.26
N PRO A 790 26.79 -20.58 41.74
CA PRO A 790 27.94 -20.28 40.89
C PRO A 790 28.79 -21.51 40.56
N LEU A 791 29.08 -21.70 39.27
CA LEU A 791 30.05 -22.69 38.79
C LEU A 791 31.47 -22.29 39.21
N ARG A 792 32.09 -23.06 40.13
CA ARG A 792 33.55 -23.16 40.23
C ARG A 792 34.05 -24.15 39.19
N GLY A 793 35.01 -23.75 38.37
CA GLY A 793 35.55 -24.61 37.32
C GLY A 793 36.71 -25.51 37.75
N ARG A 794 36.87 -26.64 37.05
CA ARG A 794 38.12 -27.37 36.77
C ARG A 794 37.96 -27.94 35.36
N GLN A 795 38.81 -27.55 34.41
CA GLN A 795 40.11 -28.15 34.07
C GLN A 795 39.98 -29.56 33.46
N THR A 796 40.52 -29.67 32.25
CA THR A 796 40.64 -30.85 31.40
C THR A 796 41.75 -31.80 31.87
N LEU A 797 41.55 -33.10 31.63
CA LEU A 797 42.47 -34.27 31.54
C LEU A 797 41.58 -35.53 31.82
N SER A 798 41.76 -36.73 31.25
CA SER A 798 42.56 -37.22 30.11
C SER A 798 42.02 -38.59 29.63
N LYS A 799 42.42 -39.03 28.42
CA LYS A 799 42.24 -40.38 27.82
C LYS A 799 42.92 -41.52 28.65
N PRO A 800 42.82 -42.83 28.29
CA PRO A 800 41.91 -43.59 27.40
C PRO A 800 41.38 -44.92 28.03
N VAL A 801 40.71 -45.82 27.26
CA VAL A 801 41.12 -47.24 26.96
C VAL A 801 40.01 -48.01 26.18
N SER A 802 40.37 -49.12 25.53
CA SER A 802 39.60 -50.05 24.66
C SER A 802 38.15 -50.41 25.07
N GLY A 803 37.22 -50.79 24.18
CA GLY A 803 37.26 -51.01 22.72
C GLY A 803 37.21 -52.50 22.29
N HIS A 804 36.41 -52.85 21.26
CA HIS A 804 36.48 -54.09 20.45
C HIS A 804 35.60 -53.95 19.16
N SER A 805 35.94 -54.65 18.09
CA SER A 805 35.19 -54.78 16.81
C SER A 805 34.93 -56.26 16.49
N PRO A 806 33.93 -56.60 15.63
CA PRO A 806 34.10 -56.73 14.16
C PRO A 806 33.03 -55.90 13.37
N SER A 807 33.17 -55.43 12.12
CA SER A 807 33.67 -55.97 10.82
C SER A 807 32.62 -56.83 10.06
N ALA A 808 32.34 -56.68 8.74
CA ALA A 808 32.79 -55.72 7.71
C ALA A 808 31.94 -55.83 6.40
N SER A 809 32.27 -55.00 5.38
CA SER A 809 31.89 -55.10 3.94
C SER A 809 30.43 -54.72 3.56
N ALA A 810 30.11 -54.20 2.35
CA ALA A 810 30.91 -53.83 1.17
C ALA A 810 30.27 -52.64 0.38
N LEU A 811 31.04 -52.02 -0.52
CA LEU A 811 30.55 -51.13 -1.61
C LEU A 811 30.62 -51.88 -2.96
N PRO A 812 29.79 -51.48 -3.94
CA PRO A 812 30.33 -51.21 -5.27
C PRO A 812 29.78 -49.91 -5.92
N ALA A 813 30.01 -49.72 -7.22
CA ALA A 813 30.09 -48.43 -7.93
C ALA A 813 28.92 -48.19 -8.94
N PRO A 814 28.93 -47.13 -9.81
CA PRO A 814 27.76 -46.61 -10.54
C PRO A 814 27.35 -47.42 -11.81
N PRO A 815 26.21 -47.10 -12.46
CA PRO A 815 25.52 -48.03 -13.38
C PRO A 815 26.02 -48.00 -14.85
N PRO A 816 25.69 -49.03 -15.65
CA PRO A 816 26.10 -49.15 -17.05
C PRO A 816 25.07 -48.63 -18.08
N ALA A 817 25.60 -48.26 -19.25
CA ALA A 817 24.96 -48.40 -20.56
C ALA A 817 26.00 -49.11 -21.46
N PRO A 818 25.60 -49.97 -22.43
CA PRO A 818 25.49 -49.48 -23.82
C PRO A 818 24.50 -50.25 -24.75
N TYR A 819 24.52 -49.88 -26.04
CA TYR A 819 23.87 -50.48 -27.24
C TYR A 819 22.36 -50.29 -27.41
N LEU A 820 21.75 -50.26 -28.62
CA LEU A 820 22.10 -49.85 -30.00
C LEU A 820 21.26 -50.69 -30.98
N ARG A 821 20.44 -50.04 -31.81
CA ARG A 821 20.12 -50.39 -33.22
C ARG A 821 19.13 -49.34 -33.77
N SER A 822 19.55 -48.50 -34.72
CA SER A 822 19.43 -48.67 -36.20
C SER A 822 18.09 -48.15 -36.75
N SER A 823 18.01 -47.39 -37.85
CA SER A 823 19.06 -46.92 -38.78
C SER A 823 18.50 -45.90 -39.80
N ILE A 824 19.37 -45.00 -40.28
CA ILE A 824 19.60 -44.58 -41.70
C ILE A 824 18.32 -44.36 -42.58
N VAL A 825 18.12 -43.18 -43.19
CA VAL A 825 18.46 -42.88 -44.62
C VAL A 825 18.39 -41.36 -44.90
N GLN A 826 19.40 -40.85 -45.62
CA GLN A 826 19.49 -39.71 -46.59
C GLN A 826 18.63 -38.43 -46.38
N GLU A 827 19.21 -37.22 -46.35
CA GLU A 827 19.84 -36.46 -47.46
C GLU A 827 18.87 -36.02 -48.58
N ALA A 828 18.57 -34.72 -48.63
CA ALA A 828 18.47 -33.92 -49.85
C ALA A 828 18.47 -32.41 -49.49
N GLU A 829 19.31 -31.61 -50.15
CA GLU A 829 19.26 -30.14 -50.13
C GLU A 829 18.48 -29.59 -51.34
N MET A 830 18.42 -28.26 -51.45
CA MET A 830 18.01 -27.47 -52.63
C MET A 830 16.51 -27.42 -52.99
N SER A 831 15.99 -26.38 -53.65
CA SER A 831 16.40 -24.96 -53.71
C SER A 831 15.29 -24.10 -54.37
N GLU A 832 15.39 -22.78 -54.18
CA GLU A 832 14.91 -21.70 -55.07
C GLU A 832 13.53 -21.74 -55.77
N THR A 833 12.66 -20.77 -55.38
CA THR A 833 11.81 -19.96 -56.29
C THR A 833 10.62 -20.68 -56.98
N ARG A 834 9.41 -20.10 -57.16
CA ARG A 834 9.05 -18.76 -57.65
C ARG A 834 7.62 -18.36 -57.25
N LEU A 835 7.37 -17.05 -57.22
CA LEU A 835 6.05 -16.42 -57.46
C LEU A 835 5.69 -16.54 -58.96
N PRO A 836 4.40 -16.57 -59.39
CA PRO A 836 3.55 -15.39 -59.26
C PRO A 836 2.02 -15.57 -59.09
N ASP A 837 1.44 -14.56 -58.42
CA ASP A 837 0.27 -13.75 -58.81
C ASP A 837 -1.17 -14.30 -59.04
N LEU A 838 -2.08 -13.37 -58.71
CA LEU A 838 -3.37 -13.05 -59.37
C LEU A 838 -4.65 -13.89 -59.10
N CYS A 839 -5.50 -13.26 -58.29
CA CYS A 839 -6.85 -12.78 -58.64
C CYS A 839 -8.12 -13.53 -58.16
N HIS A 840 -9.05 -12.70 -57.66
CA HIS A 840 -10.48 -12.93 -57.38
C HIS A 840 -10.83 -13.96 -56.28
N PHE A 841 -11.86 -13.76 -55.45
CA PHE A 841 -12.92 -12.73 -55.46
C PHE A 841 -13.04 -11.99 -54.11
#